data_AF-A0A7M4FH27-F1
#
_entry.id   AF-A0A7M4FH27-F1
#
_cell.length_a   1.000
_cell.length_b   1.000
_cell.length_c   1.000
_cell.angle_alpha   90.00
_cell.angle_beta   90.00
_cell.angle_gamma   90.00
#
_symmetry.space_group_name_H-M   'P 1'
#
loop_
_entity.id
_entity.type
_entity.pdbx_description
1 polymer ?
#
loop_
_entity_poly.entity_id
_entity_poly.type
_entity_poly.pdbx_seq_one_letter_code
_entity_poly.pdbx_strand_id
1 'polypeptide(L)'
;MEWNKKTAKESLLGSKADILVVAAGKAEMVKGEWIKPGAVVIDCGINYIPDSTKASGKRVVGDVVYSTAKERAGYITPVPGGVGPMTVAMLMQSTVESAQRFLEKFQPGKWSIQYNQLTLKTPVPSDIEISRSYMPKPIGQLAKEIGLISEEVELYGQTKAKVLLSALKRLKDKPDGKYVVVTGITPTPLGEGKSTTTMGLAQALGAHLHQNVFACVRQPSQGPTFGIKGGAAGGGYSQVIPMEEFNLHLTGDIHAITAASNLVAAAIDARIFHELTQTDQALYTRLVPLINGIRQFSDIQIRRLQKLGIRKMEPTTLTEEEMHKFVRLDIDPTTITWQRVLDTNDRFLRSITIGQSPTEKGFSRTAQFDITVASEIMAVLALTDGLEDMRRRLGRMVVASSKTGEPVTTDDLGVTGALTVLMKDAIKPNLMQTLEGTPVFVHAGPFANIAHGNSSVLADKIALKLVGQEGFVVTEAGFGADIGMEKFFNIKCRYSGLQPHVVVLVATVRALKMHGGGPTVSAGVPLPKEYTEENLQLLANGCSNLSKQIQNARIFGIPVVVAVNVFKTDTEAELDLVAQMAKEAGAFNAVKCTHWAEGGKGALALAQAVQRASQAPSHFKFLYNVELPVMDKIRIIAQQIYGADDIELFPEAEQKIILYTKQGFGNLPICMAKTHLSLSHDPERKGVPKGFVLPIRDVRASVGAGFLYPLIGTMSTMPGLPTRPCFYDIDLDPVTEEVNGLF
;
A
#
# COMPACT_ATOMS: atom_id res chain seq x y z
N MET A 1 -55.93 -5.62 -1.37
CA MET A 1 -56.84 -4.72 -0.64
C MET A 1 -56.46 -4.82 0.83
N GLU A 2 -55.80 -3.81 1.40
CA GLU A 2 -55.18 -3.86 2.73
C GLU A 2 -56.22 -3.84 3.86
N TRP A 3 -56.03 -4.71 4.85
CA TRP A 3 -56.91 -4.90 6.00
C TRP A 3 -56.50 -3.95 7.12
N ASN A 4 -57.33 -2.96 7.46
CA ASN A 4 -57.06 -2.02 8.55
C ASN A 4 -58.21 -2.00 9.56
N LYS A 5 -57.84 -2.18 10.84
CA LYS A 5 -58.67 -2.52 12.01
C LYS A 5 -59.97 -1.69 12.13
N LYS A 6 -61.14 -2.26 11.80
CA LYS A 6 -62.48 -1.83 12.30
C LYS A 6 -63.55 -2.92 12.10
N THR A 7 -64.03 -3.44 13.23
CA THR A 7 -64.56 -4.80 13.50
C THR A 7 -66.01 -5.12 13.06
N ALA A 8 -66.50 -4.62 11.91
CA ALA A 8 -67.82 -5.04 11.40
C ALA A 8 -67.94 -5.16 9.87
N LYS A 9 -67.08 -4.47 9.10
CA LYS A 9 -67.02 -4.61 7.63
C LYS A 9 -66.18 -5.81 7.16
N GLU A 10 -65.39 -6.38 8.07
CA GLU A 10 -64.36 -7.39 7.78
C GLU A 10 -64.95 -8.79 7.49
N SER A 11 -66.05 -9.18 8.15
CA SER A 11 -66.77 -10.44 7.90
C SER A 11 -67.44 -10.49 6.52
N LEU A 12 -67.91 -9.34 6.03
CA LEU A 12 -68.58 -9.20 4.74
C LEU A 12 -67.64 -9.34 3.54
N LEU A 13 -66.35 -9.00 3.69
CA LEU A 13 -65.37 -9.04 2.60
C LEU A 13 -64.78 -10.44 2.39
N GLY A 14 -64.47 -11.17 3.46
CA GLY A 14 -64.02 -12.57 3.35
C GLY A 14 -65.07 -13.47 2.71
N SER A 15 -66.35 -13.19 2.93
CA SER A 15 -67.47 -13.98 2.40
C SER A 15 -67.67 -13.91 0.88
N LYS A 16 -66.91 -13.01 0.20
CA LYS A 16 -66.95 -12.83 -1.26
C LYS A 16 -65.69 -13.30 -1.98
N ALA A 17 -64.59 -13.57 -1.25
CA ALA A 17 -63.31 -13.93 -1.85
C ALA A 17 -63.27 -15.42 -2.23
N ASP A 18 -62.86 -15.72 -3.46
CA ASP A 18 -62.59 -17.10 -3.91
C ASP A 18 -61.22 -17.60 -3.40
N ILE A 19 -60.26 -16.68 -3.22
CA ILE A 19 -58.97 -16.93 -2.59
C ILE A 19 -58.76 -15.89 -1.49
N LEU A 20 -58.51 -16.36 -0.28
CA LEU A 20 -58.28 -15.53 0.90
C LEU A 20 -56.85 -15.76 1.41
N VAL A 21 -55.97 -14.78 1.23
CA VAL A 21 -54.60 -14.78 1.78
C VAL A 21 -54.60 -13.98 3.08
N VAL A 22 -54.17 -14.59 4.18
CA VAL A 22 -54.21 -14.00 5.53
C VAL A 22 -52.81 -13.92 6.10
N ALA A 23 -52.36 -12.69 6.39
CA ALA A 23 -51.08 -12.36 7.03
C ALA A 23 -51.29 -11.19 8.01
N ALA A 24 -52.26 -11.34 8.90
CA ALA A 24 -52.68 -10.32 9.86
C ALA A 24 -51.76 -10.19 11.08
N GLY A 25 -50.93 -11.20 11.36
CA GLY A 25 -50.04 -11.22 12.53
C GLY A 25 -50.79 -11.22 13.86
N LYS A 26 -52.01 -11.77 13.89
CA LYS A 26 -52.86 -11.88 15.08
C LYS A 26 -53.52 -13.26 15.11
N ALA A 27 -53.18 -14.03 16.15
CA ALA A 27 -53.69 -15.37 16.38
C ALA A 27 -55.21 -15.46 16.19
N GLU A 28 -55.65 -16.37 15.32
CA GLU A 28 -57.04 -16.79 15.22
C GLU A 28 -58.04 -15.62 15.02
N MET A 29 -57.59 -14.53 14.37
CA MET A 29 -58.39 -13.35 14.09
C MET A 29 -59.50 -13.65 13.08
N VAL A 30 -59.18 -14.35 11.98
CA VAL A 30 -60.15 -14.67 10.93
C VAL A 30 -60.95 -15.90 11.34
N LYS A 31 -62.25 -15.73 11.51
CA LYS A 31 -63.18 -16.80 11.88
C LYS A 31 -63.71 -17.52 10.64
N GLY A 32 -64.01 -18.81 10.73
CA GLY A 32 -64.54 -19.60 9.61
C GLY A 32 -65.83 -19.02 9.02
N GLU A 33 -66.69 -18.43 9.86
CA GLU A 33 -67.91 -17.73 9.45
C GLU A 33 -67.67 -16.59 8.44
N TRP A 34 -66.45 -16.04 8.38
CA TRP A 34 -66.09 -14.96 7.46
C TRP A 34 -65.62 -15.50 6.09
N ILE A 35 -65.50 -16.81 5.91
CA ILE A 35 -64.94 -17.44 4.71
C ILE A 35 -66.07 -17.90 3.79
N LYS A 36 -65.98 -17.55 2.51
CA LYS A 36 -66.90 -18.04 1.47
C LYS A 36 -66.81 -19.58 1.37
N PRO A 37 -67.94 -20.32 1.38
CA PRO A 37 -67.91 -21.77 1.15
C PRO A 37 -67.18 -22.13 -0.14
N GLY A 38 -66.23 -23.06 -0.07
CA GLY A 38 -65.41 -23.51 -1.20
C GLY A 38 -64.17 -22.65 -1.50
N ALA A 39 -63.97 -21.52 -0.79
CA ALA A 39 -62.79 -20.68 -1.01
C ALA A 39 -61.47 -21.37 -0.65
N VAL A 40 -60.38 -20.97 -1.32
CA VAL A 40 -59.01 -21.34 -0.95
C VAL A 40 -58.48 -20.36 0.07
N VAL A 41 -57.99 -20.85 1.21
CA VAL A 41 -57.47 -20.04 2.31
C VAL A 41 -55.98 -20.29 2.48
N ILE A 42 -55.18 -19.25 2.31
CA ILE A 42 -53.73 -19.27 2.51
C ILE A 42 -53.43 -18.48 3.77
N ASP A 43 -53.33 -19.18 4.90
CA ASP A 43 -52.90 -18.64 6.16
C ASP A 43 -51.36 -18.62 6.21
N CYS A 44 -50.80 -17.41 6.18
CA CYS A 44 -49.37 -17.13 6.30
C CYS A 44 -48.98 -16.76 7.74
N GLY A 45 -49.96 -16.63 8.64
CA GLY A 45 -49.73 -16.22 10.02
C GLY A 45 -49.03 -17.31 10.83
N ILE A 46 -48.11 -16.92 11.70
CA ILE A 46 -47.54 -17.79 12.73
C ILE A 46 -47.66 -17.05 14.06
N ASN A 47 -48.53 -17.56 14.92
CA ASN A 47 -48.78 -17.02 16.24
C ASN A 47 -48.73 -18.12 17.30
N TYR A 48 -48.73 -17.72 18.56
CA TYR A 48 -48.77 -18.61 19.71
C TYR A 48 -49.92 -18.25 20.62
N ILE A 49 -50.67 -19.26 21.06
CA ILE A 49 -51.67 -19.09 22.12
C ILE A 49 -51.36 -20.04 23.29
N PRO A 50 -51.74 -19.69 24.53
CA PRO A 50 -51.54 -20.56 25.69
C PRO A 50 -52.17 -21.94 25.48
N ASP A 51 -51.41 -22.99 25.79
CA ASP A 51 -51.85 -24.38 25.75
C ASP A 51 -51.05 -25.18 26.77
N SER A 52 -51.68 -25.48 27.91
CA SER A 52 -51.08 -26.23 29.02
C SER A 52 -50.81 -27.70 28.67
N THR A 53 -51.35 -28.20 27.55
CA THR A 53 -51.09 -29.58 27.08
C THR A 53 -49.77 -29.70 26.31
N LYS A 54 -49.14 -28.58 25.93
CA LYS A 54 -47.82 -28.55 25.29
C LYS A 54 -46.74 -28.28 26.33
N ALA A 55 -45.59 -28.96 26.21
CA ALA A 55 -44.44 -28.75 27.09
C ALA A 55 -43.94 -27.28 27.10
N SER A 56 -44.13 -26.54 26.01
CA SER A 56 -43.82 -25.11 25.87
C SER A 56 -44.83 -24.18 26.56
N GLY A 57 -45.95 -24.69 27.08
CA GLY A 57 -47.08 -23.91 27.59
C GLY A 57 -47.87 -23.14 26.52
N LYS A 58 -47.55 -23.34 25.23
CA LYS A 58 -48.14 -22.63 24.09
C LYS A 58 -48.28 -23.54 22.87
N ARG A 59 -49.35 -23.39 22.10
CA ARG A 59 -49.52 -24.02 20.77
C ARG A 59 -49.37 -23.01 19.64
N VAL A 60 -48.81 -23.46 18.52
CA VAL A 60 -48.68 -22.67 17.29
C VAL A 60 -50.03 -22.66 16.57
N VAL A 61 -50.48 -21.48 16.16
CA VAL A 61 -51.71 -21.27 15.38
C VAL A 61 -51.49 -20.21 14.31
N GLY A 62 -52.32 -20.22 13.28
CA GLY A 62 -52.29 -19.20 12.24
C GLY A 62 -53.08 -17.95 12.61
N ASP A 63 -53.26 -17.05 11.64
CA ASP A 63 -54.17 -15.91 11.77
C ASP A 63 -55.63 -16.33 11.59
N VAL A 64 -55.87 -17.52 11.05
CA VAL A 64 -57.20 -18.10 10.81
C VAL A 64 -57.50 -19.16 11.87
N VAL A 65 -58.75 -19.19 12.37
CA VAL A 65 -59.23 -20.29 13.21
C VAL A 65 -59.38 -21.56 12.36
N TYR A 66 -58.31 -22.35 12.31
CA TYR A 66 -58.20 -23.50 11.41
C TYR A 66 -59.38 -24.48 11.50
N SER A 67 -59.85 -24.80 12.71
CA SER A 67 -60.96 -25.75 12.94
C SER A 67 -62.24 -25.34 12.20
N THR A 68 -62.67 -24.10 12.41
CA THR A 68 -63.90 -23.56 11.78
C THR A 68 -63.70 -23.21 10.30
N ALA A 69 -62.47 -22.82 9.92
CA ALA A 69 -62.18 -22.47 8.54
C ALA A 69 -62.12 -23.69 7.63
N LYS A 70 -61.58 -24.83 8.11
CA LYS A 70 -61.52 -26.10 7.36
C LYS A 70 -62.89 -26.65 6.99
N GLU A 71 -63.93 -26.36 7.77
CA GLU A 71 -65.31 -26.78 7.48
C GLU A 71 -65.94 -26.03 6.30
N ARG A 72 -65.42 -24.84 5.97
CA ARG A 72 -65.99 -23.98 4.92
C ARG A 72 -65.07 -23.80 3.71
N ALA A 73 -63.77 -23.72 3.93
CA ALA A 73 -62.78 -23.59 2.87
C ALA A 73 -62.68 -24.89 2.06
N GLY A 74 -62.59 -24.79 0.74
CA GLY A 74 -62.28 -25.94 -0.11
C GLY A 74 -60.85 -26.45 0.11
N TYR A 75 -59.93 -25.51 0.39
CA TYR A 75 -58.54 -25.79 0.76
C TYR A 75 -58.08 -24.77 1.81
N ILE A 76 -57.31 -25.20 2.80
CA ILE A 76 -56.69 -24.32 3.80
C ILE A 76 -55.30 -24.80 4.16
N THR A 77 -54.32 -23.89 4.20
CA THR A 77 -52.97 -24.21 4.68
C THR A 77 -52.96 -24.52 6.19
N PRO A 78 -52.36 -25.64 6.64
CA PRO A 78 -52.26 -25.93 8.07
C PRO A 78 -51.27 -24.99 8.77
N VAL A 79 -51.48 -24.69 10.04
CA VAL A 79 -50.48 -23.99 10.86
C VAL A 79 -50.30 -24.77 12.17
N PRO A 80 -49.11 -25.31 12.46
CA PRO A 80 -47.87 -25.24 11.67
C PRO A 80 -47.89 -26.15 10.42
N GLY A 81 -46.96 -25.92 9.48
CA GLY A 81 -46.79 -26.76 8.29
C GLY A 81 -47.36 -26.21 6.98
N GLY A 82 -47.84 -24.96 6.98
CA GLY A 82 -48.54 -24.31 5.86
C GLY A 82 -47.61 -23.81 4.76
N VAL A 83 -47.51 -22.49 4.57
CA VAL A 83 -46.73 -21.90 3.49
C VAL A 83 -45.20 -22.06 3.63
N GLY A 84 -44.71 -22.42 4.82
CA GLY A 84 -43.28 -22.48 5.14
C GLY A 84 -42.42 -23.27 4.15
N PRO A 85 -42.74 -24.54 3.81
CA PRO A 85 -42.00 -25.31 2.83
C PRO A 85 -41.93 -24.65 1.45
N MET A 86 -43.02 -24.00 1.00
CA MET A 86 -43.04 -23.25 -0.25
C MET A 86 -42.18 -21.99 -0.15
N THR A 87 -42.22 -21.24 0.96
CA THR A 87 -41.34 -20.09 1.18
C THR A 87 -39.86 -20.48 1.16
N VAL A 88 -39.50 -21.62 1.77
CA VAL A 88 -38.11 -22.14 1.72
C VAL A 88 -37.73 -22.51 0.30
N ALA A 89 -38.60 -23.23 -0.44
CA ALA A 89 -38.33 -23.59 -1.83
C ALA A 89 -38.18 -22.35 -2.74
N MET A 90 -39.07 -21.35 -2.59
CA MET A 90 -39.00 -20.09 -3.34
C MET A 90 -37.75 -19.29 -2.99
N LEU A 91 -37.31 -19.30 -1.73
CA LEU A 91 -36.05 -18.70 -1.31
C LEU A 91 -34.87 -19.40 -1.99
N MET A 92 -34.79 -20.73 -1.93
CA MET A 92 -33.72 -21.49 -2.59
C MET A 92 -33.71 -21.26 -4.11
N GLN A 93 -34.87 -21.27 -4.76
CA GLN A 93 -35.00 -20.95 -6.18
C GLN A 93 -34.51 -19.52 -6.47
N SER A 94 -34.96 -18.53 -5.70
CA SER A 94 -34.53 -17.13 -5.86
C SER A 94 -33.02 -16.98 -5.64
N THR A 95 -32.44 -17.71 -4.69
CA THR A 95 -30.99 -17.75 -4.45
C THR A 95 -30.25 -18.35 -5.64
N VAL A 96 -30.72 -19.47 -6.21
CA VAL A 96 -30.12 -20.10 -7.38
C VAL A 96 -30.23 -19.19 -8.60
N GLU A 97 -31.39 -18.60 -8.87
CA GLU A 97 -31.58 -17.65 -9.98
C GLU A 97 -30.70 -16.41 -9.81
N SER A 98 -30.53 -15.92 -8.58
CA SER A 98 -29.62 -14.81 -8.29
C SER A 98 -28.16 -15.20 -8.57
N ALA A 99 -27.74 -16.39 -8.15
CA ALA A 99 -26.40 -16.92 -8.41
C ALA A 99 -26.14 -17.13 -9.91
N GLN A 100 -27.11 -17.66 -10.65
CA GLN A 100 -27.04 -17.80 -12.11
C GLN A 100 -26.89 -16.43 -12.80
N ARG A 101 -27.77 -15.46 -12.48
CA ARG A 101 -27.65 -14.09 -13.00
C ARG A 101 -26.33 -13.43 -12.64
N PHE A 102 -25.79 -13.72 -11.46
CA PHE A 102 -24.47 -13.26 -11.05
C PHE A 102 -23.38 -13.88 -11.94
N LEU A 103 -23.38 -15.20 -12.14
CA LEU A 103 -22.39 -15.91 -12.96
C LEU A 103 -22.47 -15.52 -14.46
N GLU A 104 -23.66 -15.24 -14.98
CA GLU A 104 -23.85 -14.76 -16.35
C GLU A 104 -23.26 -13.35 -16.56
N LYS A 105 -23.45 -12.46 -15.58
CA LYS A 105 -22.96 -11.07 -15.64
C LYS A 105 -21.48 -10.95 -15.25
N PHE A 106 -21.03 -11.75 -14.30
CA PHE A 106 -19.67 -11.73 -13.80
C PHE A 106 -18.82 -12.70 -14.61
N GLN A 107 -18.26 -12.23 -15.71
CA GLN A 107 -17.23 -12.97 -16.44
C GLN A 107 -15.86 -12.66 -15.84
N PRO A 108 -15.19 -13.62 -15.17
CA PRO A 108 -13.90 -13.38 -14.55
C PRO A 108 -12.88 -12.89 -15.58
N GLY A 109 -12.33 -11.68 -15.37
CA GLY A 109 -11.31 -11.11 -16.25
C GLY A 109 -11.85 -10.18 -17.36
N LYS A 110 -13.17 -10.00 -17.49
CA LYS A 110 -13.75 -8.97 -18.35
C LYS A 110 -14.29 -7.83 -17.48
N TRP A 111 -13.67 -6.65 -17.57
CA TRP A 111 -14.15 -5.47 -16.88
C TRP A 111 -15.26 -4.78 -17.68
N SER A 112 -16.22 -4.20 -16.99
CA SER A 112 -17.29 -3.37 -17.58
C SER A 112 -17.07 -1.90 -17.23
N ILE A 113 -15.81 -1.47 -17.30
CA ILE A 113 -15.37 -0.15 -16.88
C ILE A 113 -15.81 0.93 -17.88
N GLN A 114 -16.33 2.03 -17.36
CA GLN A 114 -16.68 3.21 -18.14
C GLN A 114 -15.63 4.30 -17.93
N TYR A 115 -14.85 4.64 -18.95
CA TYR A 115 -13.83 5.66 -18.83
C TYR A 115 -14.41 7.06 -19.00
N ASN A 116 -13.87 8.02 -18.25
CA ASN A 116 -14.24 9.43 -18.36
C ASN A 116 -13.58 10.03 -19.60
N GLN A 117 -14.28 10.96 -20.27
CA GLN A 117 -13.73 11.71 -21.40
C GLN A 117 -13.06 12.99 -20.90
N LEU A 118 -11.85 13.27 -21.40
CA LEU A 118 -11.13 14.49 -21.06
C LEU A 118 -11.53 15.66 -21.96
N THR A 119 -11.80 16.80 -21.34
CA THR A 119 -11.84 18.13 -21.97
C THR A 119 -10.49 18.81 -21.77
N LEU A 120 -9.67 18.78 -22.82
CA LEU A 120 -8.34 19.39 -22.83
C LEU A 120 -8.43 20.91 -23.02
N LYS A 121 -7.56 21.66 -22.36
CA LYS A 121 -7.42 23.13 -22.48
C LYS A 121 -6.00 23.50 -22.89
N THR A 122 -5.86 24.61 -23.60
CA THR A 122 -4.56 25.18 -23.98
C THR A 122 -4.61 26.71 -23.77
N PRO A 123 -3.69 27.29 -22.97
CA PRO A 123 -2.63 26.63 -22.20
C PRO A 123 -3.18 25.63 -21.16
N VAL A 124 -2.37 24.62 -20.82
CA VAL A 124 -2.73 23.61 -19.81
C VAL A 124 -2.87 24.32 -18.45
N PRO A 125 -4.01 24.18 -17.73
CA PRO A 125 -4.19 24.78 -16.41
C PRO A 125 -3.26 24.18 -15.36
N SER A 126 -3.26 24.73 -14.15
CA SER A 126 -2.54 24.10 -13.04
C SER A 126 -3.10 22.71 -12.69
N ASP A 127 -2.25 21.85 -12.11
CA ASP A 127 -2.62 20.47 -11.78
C ASP A 127 -3.87 20.40 -10.88
N ILE A 128 -3.99 21.31 -9.91
CA ILE A 128 -5.14 21.38 -9.01
C ILE A 128 -6.42 21.88 -9.70
N GLU A 129 -6.32 22.88 -10.59
CA GLU A 129 -7.47 23.33 -11.40
C GLU A 129 -7.98 22.21 -12.29
N ILE A 130 -7.07 21.42 -12.88
CA ILE A 130 -7.45 20.22 -13.63
C ILE A 130 -8.13 19.23 -12.70
N SER A 131 -7.52 18.88 -11.55
CA SER A 131 -8.10 17.91 -10.60
C SER A 131 -9.51 18.29 -10.16
N ARG A 132 -9.77 19.58 -9.86
CA ARG A 132 -11.10 20.06 -9.43
C ARG A 132 -12.12 20.11 -10.56
N SER A 133 -11.67 20.26 -11.81
CA SER A 133 -12.57 20.30 -12.96
C SER A 133 -13.20 18.95 -13.33
N TYR A 134 -12.75 17.85 -12.73
CA TYR A 134 -13.27 16.51 -12.97
C TYR A 134 -13.89 15.91 -11.71
N MET A 135 -15.15 15.53 -11.81
CA MET A 135 -15.80 14.75 -10.77
C MET A 135 -15.33 13.29 -10.86
N PRO A 136 -14.67 12.75 -9.82
CA PRO A 136 -14.29 11.35 -9.80
C PRO A 136 -15.54 10.47 -9.81
N LYS A 137 -15.47 9.33 -10.49
CA LYS A 137 -16.53 8.31 -10.42
C LYS A 137 -16.71 7.86 -8.96
N PRO A 138 -17.94 7.60 -8.49
CA PRO A 138 -18.14 6.99 -7.19
C PRO A 138 -17.28 5.73 -7.05
N ILE A 139 -16.44 5.66 -6.03
CA ILE A 139 -15.39 4.63 -5.93
C ILE A 139 -15.99 3.22 -5.79
N GLY A 140 -17.18 3.09 -5.19
CA GLY A 140 -17.92 1.83 -5.15
C GLY A 140 -18.39 1.37 -6.52
N GLN A 141 -18.71 2.30 -7.43
CA GLN A 141 -19.00 1.97 -8.83
C GLN A 141 -17.73 1.47 -9.53
N LEU A 142 -16.61 2.19 -9.38
CA LEU A 142 -15.33 1.75 -9.97
C LEU A 142 -14.95 0.35 -9.47
N ALA A 143 -15.04 0.10 -8.17
CA ALA A 143 -14.71 -1.19 -7.57
C ALA A 143 -15.53 -2.33 -8.20
N LYS A 144 -16.84 -2.13 -8.41
CA LYS A 144 -17.70 -3.10 -9.07
C LYS A 144 -17.31 -3.31 -10.54
N GLU A 145 -17.00 -2.25 -11.27
CA GLU A 145 -16.62 -2.31 -12.69
C GLU A 145 -15.32 -3.10 -12.94
N ILE A 146 -14.40 -3.09 -11.98
CA ILE A 146 -13.12 -3.84 -12.02
C ILE A 146 -13.21 -5.24 -11.40
N GLY A 147 -14.41 -5.68 -10.99
CA GLY A 147 -14.67 -7.03 -10.50
C GLY A 147 -14.38 -7.29 -9.02
N LEU A 148 -14.31 -6.25 -8.18
CA LEU A 148 -14.38 -6.39 -6.72
C LEU A 148 -15.84 -6.59 -6.29
N ILE A 149 -16.04 -7.39 -5.24
CA ILE A 149 -17.35 -7.59 -4.62
C ILE A 149 -17.51 -6.68 -3.40
N SER A 150 -18.75 -6.41 -2.98
CA SER A 150 -19.04 -5.46 -1.90
C SER A 150 -18.35 -5.81 -0.58
N GLU A 151 -18.17 -7.09 -0.28
CA GLU A 151 -17.51 -7.58 0.94
C GLU A 151 -15.99 -7.42 0.93
N GLU A 152 -15.41 -6.98 -0.20
CA GLU A 152 -13.97 -6.75 -0.37
C GLU A 152 -13.58 -5.28 -0.34
N VAL A 153 -14.54 -4.38 -0.11
CA VAL A 153 -14.36 -2.94 -0.26
C VAL A 153 -14.89 -2.21 0.97
N GLU A 154 -14.02 -1.45 1.62
CA GLU A 154 -14.36 -0.53 2.72
C GLU A 154 -14.29 0.92 2.20
N LEU A 155 -15.44 1.59 2.06
CA LEU A 155 -15.49 2.95 1.51
C LEU A 155 -14.97 4.00 2.50
N TYR A 156 -14.20 4.97 1.99
CA TYR A 156 -13.70 6.14 2.73
C TYR A 156 -14.20 7.41 2.02
N GLY A 157 -15.48 7.72 2.23
CA GLY A 157 -16.19 8.72 1.43
C GLY A 157 -16.55 8.17 0.04
N GLN A 158 -16.73 9.06 -0.93
CA GLN A 158 -17.18 8.68 -2.28
C GLN A 158 -16.05 8.43 -3.27
N THR A 159 -14.82 8.83 -2.94
CA THR A 159 -13.70 8.98 -3.88
C THR A 159 -12.57 7.96 -3.69
N LYS A 160 -12.54 7.29 -2.54
CA LYS A 160 -11.48 6.34 -2.16
C LYS A 160 -12.04 5.20 -1.30
N ALA A 161 -11.39 4.04 -1.35
CA ALA A 161 -11.79 2.87 -0.58
C ALA A 161 -10.58 2.01 -0.22
N LYS A 162 -10.64 1.25 0.88
CA LYS A 162 -9.70 0.17 1.17
C LYS A 162 -10.15 -1.13 0.53
N VAL A 163 -9.22 -1.89 -0.04
CA VAL A 163 -9.48 -3.22 -0.62
C VAL A 163 -8.95 -4.31 0.30
N LEU A 164 -9.83 -5.22 0.69
CA LEU A 164 -9.52 -6.29 1.66
C LEU A 164 -8.69 -7.40 1.02
N LEU A 165 -7.86 -8.04 1.84
CA LEU A 165 -7.02 -9.17 1.42
C LEU A 165 -7.82 -10.43 1.05
N SER A 166 -9.12 -10.48 1.37
CA SER A 166 -10.05 -11.51 0.89
C SER A 166 -10.12 -11.54 -0.64
N ALA A 167 -9.93 -10.40 -1.32
CA ALA A 167 -9.83 -10.34 -2.78
C ALA A 167 -8.69 -11.21 -3.30
N LEU A 168 -7.51 -11.14 -2.69
CA LEU A 168 -6.37 -11.97 -3.07
C LEU A 168 -6.65 -13.47 -2.84
N LYS A 169 -7.31 -13.81 -1.72
CA LYS A 169 -7.71 -15.20 -1.40
C LYS A 169 -8.70 -15.76 -2.42
N ARG A 170 -9.70 -14.97 -2.82
CA ARG A 170 -10.69 -15.35 -3.83
C ARG A 170 -10.07 -15.53 -5.21
N LEU A 171 -9.09 -14.68 -5.56
CA LEU A 171 -8.48 -14.65 -6.87
C LEU A 171 -7.19 -15.49 -6.97
N LYS A 172 -6.85 -16.28 -5.94
CA LYS A 172 -5.57 -17.02 -5.85
C LYS A 172 -5.28 -17.87 -7.10
N ASP A 173 -6.30 -18.49 -7.69
CA ASP A 173 -6.20 -19.41 -8.83
C ASP A 173 -6.24 -18.68 -10.19
N LYS A 174 -6.46 -17.36 -10.21
CA LYS A 174 -6.38 -16.58 -11.45
C LYS A 174 -4.91 -16.37 -11.85
N PRO A 175 -4.58 -16.46 -13.14
CA PRO A 175 -3.26 -16.07 -13.62
C PRO A 175 -3.00 -14.58 -13.38
N ASP A 176 -1.75 -14.25 -13.05
CA ASP A 176 -1.30 -12.85 -12.93
C ASP A 176 -1.23 -12.20 -14.31
N GLY A 177 -1.54 -10.90 -14.37
CA GLY A 177 -1.29 -10.08 -15.56
C GLY A 177 0.18 -9.72 -15.78
N LYS A 178 0.39 -8.83 -16.75
CA LYS A 178 1.70 -8.30 -17.11
C LYS A 178 2.13 -7.20 -16.15
N TYR A 179 3.34 -7.31 -15.62
CA TYR A 179 3.86 -6.39 -14.61
C TYR A 179 4.88 -5.42 -15.22
N VAL A 180 4.58 -4.12 -15.20
CA VAL A 180 5.38 -3.07 -15.82
C VAL A 180 5.92 -2.15 -14.73
N VAL A 181 7.24 -1.93 -14.70
CA VAL A 181 7.87 -0.98 -13.78
C VAL A 181 8.30 0.28 -14.52
N VAL A 182 7.80 1.42 -14.07
CA VAL A 182 8.21 2.75 -14.51
C VAL A 182 9.35 3.23 -13.61
N THR A 183 10.45 3.63 -14.23
CA THR A 183 11.61 4.24 -13.58
C THR A 183 12.09 5.41 -14.43
N GLY A 184 13.21 6.02 -14.10
CA GLY A 184 13.76 7.11 -14.89
C GLY A 184 15.27 7.11 -14.94
N ILE A 185 15.79 8.07 -15.70
CA ILE A 185 17.19 8.48 -15.61
C ILE A 185 17.52 8.97 -14.19
N THR A 186 18.81 9.21 -13.93
CA THR A 186 19.21 9.81 -12.65
C THR A 186 18.48 11.15 -12.45
N PRO A 187 17.76 11.36 -11.34
CA PRO A 187 16.99 12.57 -11.13
C PRO A 187 17.79 13.88 -11.24
N THR A 188 17.13 14.89 -11.79
CA THR A 188 17.59 16.27 -11.87
C THR A 188 16.57 17.23 -11.24
N PRO A 189 16.97 18.43 -10.79
CA PRO A 189 16.02 19.46 -10.31
C PRO A 189 14.97 19.90 -11.35
N LEU A 190 15.20 19.61 -12.64
CA LEU A 190 14.29 19.94 -13.74
C LEU A 190 13.06 19.02 -13.80
N GLY A 191 13.16 17.84 -13.17
CA GLY A 191 12.10 16.85 -13.10
C GLY A 191 11.93 16.01 -14.38
N GLU A 192 11.69 14.71 -14.21
CA GLU A 192 11.50 13.78 -15.34
C GLU A 192 10.02 13.46 -15.61
N GLY A 193 9.13 13.64 -14.64
CA GLY A 193 7.70 13.28 -14.79
C GLY A 193 7.43 11.77 -14.75
N LYS A 194 8.14 11.02 -13.90
CA LYS A 194 7.96 9.56 -13.76
C LYS A 194 6.51 9.18 -13.43
N SER A 195 5.96 9.70 -12.34
CA SER A 195 4.59 9.40 -11.92
C SER A 195 3.54 9.88 -12.94
N THR A 196 3.81 10.99 -13.64
CA THR A 196 2.99 11.46 -14.77
C THR A 196 2.95 10.42 -15.88
N THR A 197 4.08 9.77 -16.16
CA THR A 197 4.18 8.68 -17.13
C THR A 197 3.49 7.41 -16.65
N THR A 198 3.59 7.08 -15.36
CA THR A 198 2.85 5.96 -14.76
C THR A 198 1.34 6.12 -14.98
N MET A 199 0.79 7.31 -14.70
CA MET A 199 -0.63 7.60 -14.91
C MET A 199 -0.99 7.64 -16.39
N GLY A 200 -0.20 8.35 -17.21
CA GLY A 200 -0.44 8.47 -18.65
C GLY A 200 -0.43 7.10 -19.35
N LEU A 201 0.50 6.23 -18.99
CA LEU A 201 0.57 4.86 -19.51
C LEU A 201 -0.63 4.01 -19.06
N ALA A 202 -1.02 4.08 -17.79
CA ALA A 202 -2.20 3.35 -17.31
C ALA A 202 -3.47 3.83 -18.02
N GLN A 203 -3.63 5.14 -18.17
CA GLN A 203 -4.70 5.78 -18.92
C GLN A 203 -4.73 5.34 -20.40
N ALA A 204 -3.57 5.33 -21.06
CA ALA A 204 -3.44 4.89 -22.44
C ALA A 204 -3.82 3.40 -22.62
N LEU A 205 -3.34 2.51 -21.74
CA LEU A 205 -3.68 1.09 -21.76
C LEU A 205 -5.18 0.87 -21.52
N GLY A 206 -5.77 1.61 -20.58
CA GLY A 206 -7.17 1.45 -20.18
C GLY A 206 -8.14 2.16 -21.12
N ALA A 207 -8.15 3.49 -21.08
CA ALA A 207 -9.14 4.30 -21.77
C ALA A 207 -8.99 4.29 -23.30
N HIS A 208 -7.79 4.02 -23.82
CA HIS A 208 -7.50 4.13 -25.27
C HIS A 208 -7.21 2.79 -25.95
N LEU A 209 -6.68 1.78 -25.23
CA LEU A 209 -6.46 0.41 -25.74
C LEU A 209 -7.42 -0.64 -25.16
N HIS A 210 -8.31 -0.23 -24.24
CA HIS A 210 -9.33 -1.09 -23.62
C HIS A 210 -8.76 -2.36 -22.98
N GLN A 211 -7.54 -2.27 -22.44
CA GLN A 211 -6.94 -3.34 -21.64
C GLN A 211 -7.32 -3.16 -20.17
N ASN A 212 -7.55 -4.27 -19.47
CA ASN A 212 -7.63 -4.20 -18.01
C ASN A 212 -6.29 -3.71 -17.47
N VAL A 213 -6.30 -2.63 -16.70
CA VAL A 213 -5.07 -2.04 -16.21
C VAL A 213 -5.26 -1.41 -14.83
N PHE A 214 -4.24 -1.56 -14.00
CA PHE A 214 -4.09 -0.88 -12.72
C PHE A 214 -2.82 -0.08 -12.71
N ALA A 215 -2.85 1.10 -12.09
CA ALA A 215 -1.63 1.75 -11.63
C ALA A 215 -1.40 1.47 -10.13
N CYS A 216 -0.15 1.28 -9.71
CA CYS A 216 0.21 1.11 -8.30
C CYS A 216 1.30 2.12 -7.93
N VAL A 217 0.98 3.05 -7.03
CA VAL A 217 1.86 4.16 -6.63
C VAL A 217 2.00 4.25 -5.12
N ARG A 218 2.99 5.02 -4.69
CA ARG A 218 3.28 5.25 -3.27
C ARG A 218 2.37 6.34 -2.71
N GLN A 219 2.02 6.21 -1.44
CA GLN A 219 1.45 7.32 -0.68
C GLN A 219 2.56 8.34 -0.36
N PRO A 220 2.35 9.64 -0.61
CA PRO A 220 3.29 10.68 -0.21
C PRO A 220 3.23 10.91 1.30
N SER A 221 4.34 11.37 1.88
CA SER A 221 4.35 11.91 3.24
C SER A 221 3.67 13.28 3.25
N GLN A 222 2.91 13.59 4.30
CA GLN A 222 2.27 14.90 4.44
C GLN A 222 3.27 15.99 4.84
N GLY A 223 4.38 15.64 5.52
CA GLY A 223 5.35 16.60 6.03
C GLY A 223 5.90 17.55 4.95
N PRO A 224 6.39 17.04 3.80
CA PRO A 224 6.84 17.86 2.68
C PRO A 224 5.78 18.77 2.05
N THR A 225 4.50 18.38 2.11
CA THR A 225 3.37 19.15 1.57
C THR A 225 3.29 20.55 2.19
N PHE A 226 3.56 20.66 3.49
CA PHE A 226 3.58 21.95 4.20
C PHE A 226 4.93 22.70 4.08
N GLY A 227 5.93 22.09 3.44
CA GLY A 227 7.28 22.62 3.30
C GLY A 227 7.53 23.31 1.96
N ILE A 228 7.68 22.54 0.87
CA ILE A 228 8.18 23.04 -0.43
C ILE A 228 7.11 23.01 -1.53
N LYS A 229 6.22 22.00 -1.52
CA LYS A 229 4.89 21.93 -2.18
C LYS A 229 4.34 20.51 -2.00
N GLY A 230 3.02 20.33 -2.05
CA GLY A 230 2.40 19.01 -2.20
C GLY A 230 2.83 18.33 -3.51
N GLY A 231 2.91 17.00 -3.50
CA GLY A 231 3.29 16.22 -4.68
C GLY A 231 2.07 15.76 -5.47
N ALA A 232 1.99 16.09 -6.75
CA ALA A 232 1.02 15.42 -7.63
C ALA A 232 1.40 13.92 -7.77
N ALA A 233 0.43 13.00 -7.62
CA ALA A 233 0.58 11.65 -8.17
C ALA A 233 0.33 11.69 -9.68
N GLY A 234 1.30 12.27 -10.39
CA GLY A 234 1.18 12.58 -11.80
C GLY A 234 1.39 14.06 -12.08
N GLY A 235 0.72 14.57 -13.10
CA GLY A 235 0.67 16.00 -13.43
C GLY A 235 -0.12 16.25 -14.70
N GLY A 236 -0.64 17.46 -14.86
CA GLY A 236 -1.49 17.84 -15.98
C GLY A 236 -2.71 16.94 -16.10
N TYR A 237 -2.96 16.44 -17.30
CA TYR A 237 -4.06 15.51 -17.59
C TYR A 237 -3.75 14.03 -17.29
N SER A 238 -2.60 13.75 -16.65
CA SER A 238 -2.17 12.41 -16.25
C SER A 238 -1.89 12.36 -14.75
N GLN A 239 -2.95 12.31 -13.93
CA GLN A 239 -2.85 12.37 -12.47
C GLN A 239 -3.95 11.55 -11.76
N VAL A 240 -3.68 11.18 -10.51
CA VAL A 240 -4.65 10.62 -9.55
C VAL A 240 -5.55 11.73 -9.00
N ILE A 241 -6.84 11.46 -8.88
CA ILE A 241 -7.82 12.40 -8.31
C ILE A 241 -8.66 11.75 -7.19
N PRO A 242 -9.13 12.54 -6.20
CA PRO A 242 -8.81 13.94 -5.93
C PRO A 242 -7.39 14.15 -5.36
N MET A 243 -6.69 15.17 -5.83
CA MET A 243 -5.28 15.39 -5.50
C MET A 243 -5.04 15.85 -4.04
N GLU A 244 -6.00 16.55 -3.44
CA GLU A 244 -5.94 17.00 -2.04
C GLU A 244 -5.98 15.82 -1.07
N GLU A 245 -6.92 14.89 -1.27
CA GLU A 245 -7.03 13.68 -0.45
C GLU A 245 -5.79 12.80 -0.56
N PHE A 246 -5.16 12.77 -1.75
CA PHE A 246 -3.93 12.02 -2.01
C PHE A 246 -2.74 12.53 -1.19
N ASN A 247 -2.65 13.83 -0.92
CA ASN A 247 -1.48 14.48 -0.30
C ASN A 247 -1.56 14.68 1.21
N LEU A 248 -2.74 14.51 1.79
CA LEU A 248 -2.98 14.71 3.22
C LEU A 248 -3.12 13.36 3.92
N HIS A 249 -4.22 13.13 4.62
CA HIS A 249 -4.38 11.98 5.51
C HIS A 249 -4.71 10.68 4.77
N LEU A 250 -5.19 10.77 3.52
CA LEU A 250 -5.70 9.65 2.72
C LEU A 250 -6.69 8.78 3.53
N THR A 251 -6.23 7.64 4.04
CA THR A 251 -7.00 6.68 4.85
C THR A 251 -6.40 6.44 6.24
N GLY A 252 -5.38 7.22 6.63
CA GLY A 252 -4.73 7.13 7.94
C GLY A 252 -3.57 6.14 8.06
N ASP A 253 -3.08 5.58 6.94
CA ASP A 253 -2.05 4.53 6.97
C ASP A 253 -0.74 5.01 7.61
N ILE A 254 -0.28 6.23 7.27
CA ILE A 254 0.91 6.84 7.87
C ILE A 254 0.68 7.17 9.36
N HIS A 255 -0.54 7.51 9.76
CA HIS A 255 -0.87 7.73 11.18
C HIS A 255 -0.75 6.44 11.98
N ALA A 256 -1.23 5.31 11.44
CA ALA A 256 -1.08 3.99 12.04
C ALA A 256 0.41 3.61 12.20
N ILE A 257 1.24 3.89 11.19
CA ILE A 257 2.69 3.66 11.24
C ILE A 257 3.35 4.55 12.31
N THR A 258 2.94 5.81 12.41
CA THR A 258 3.42 6.74 13.45
C THR A 258 3.13 6.19 14.84
N ALA A 259 1.88 5.79 15.10
CA ALA A 259 1.46 5.23 16.38
C ALA A 259 2.21 3.92 16.69
N ALA A 260 2.33 3.01 15.73
CA ALA A 260 3.02 1.74 15.90
C ALA A 260 4.53 1.93 16.18
N SER A 261 5.18 2.83 15.45
CA SER A 261 6.62 3.09 15.62
C SER A 261 6.93 3.72 16.98
N ASN A 262 6.08 4.65 17.42
CA ASN A 262 6.23 5.30 18.72
C ASN A 262 5.85 4.38 19.89
N LEU A 263 4.96 3.40 19.69
CA LEU A 263 4.70 2.34 20.67
C LEU A 263 5.94 1.48 20.91
N VAL A 264 6.68 1.12 19.85
CA VAL A 264 7.96 0.39 20.01
C VAL A 264 8.96 1.23 20.79
N ALA A 265 9.11 2.51 20.46
CA ALA A 265 10.02 3.41 21.17
C ALA A 265 9.65 3.53 22.67
N ALA A 266 8.36 3.67 22.98
CA ALA A 266 7.87 3.70 24.36
C ALA A 266 8.14 2.37 25.08
N ALA A 267 7.96 1.23 24.41
CA ALA A 267 8.21 -0.09 24.99
C ALA A 267 9.69 -0.33 25.30
N ILE A 268 10.61 0.16 24.47
CA ILE A 268 12.06 0.11 24.75
C ILE A 268 12.37 0.84 26.05
N ASP A 269 11.94 2.10 26.16
CA ASP A 269 12.25 2.94 27.32
C ASP A 269 11.60 2.41 28.60
N ALA A 270 10.33 1.98 28.52
CA ALA A 270 9.63 1.34 29.64
C ALA A 270 10.33 0.05 30.08
N ARG A 271 10.80 -0.77 29.13
CA ARG A 271 11.51 -2.02 29.45
C ARG A 271 12.82 -1.74 30.18
N ILE A 272 13.63 -0.80 29.68
CA ILE A 272 14.89 -0.39 30.32
C ILE A 272 14.62 0.13 31.73
N PHE A 273 13.66 1.04 31.90
CA PHE A 273 13.32 1.62 33.20
C PHE A 273 12.90 0.56 34.22
N HIS A 274 12.01 -0.36 33.83
CA HIS A 274 11.55 -1.41 34.73
C HIS A 274 12.66 -2.41 35.07
N GLU A 275 13.53 -2.75 34.13
CA GLU A 275 14.70 -3.57 34.43
C GLU A 275 15.64 -2.87 35.42
N LEU A 276 15.95 -1.58 35.24
CA LEU A 276 16.86 -0.88 36.14
C LEU A 276 16.32 -0.66 37.56
N THR A 277 14.99 -0.71 37.75
CA THR A 277 14.34 -0.29 39.00
C THR A 277 13.72 -1.42 39.81
N GLN A 278 13.74 -2.66 39.32
CA GLN A 278 13.03 -3.78 39.94
C GLN A 278 13.91 -5.03 40.02
N THR A 279 13.65 -5.87 41.04
CA THR A 279 14.23 -7.21 41.16
C THR A 279 13.59 -8.17 40.15
N ASP A 280 14.26 -9.28 39.84
CA ASP A 280 13.76 -10.29 38.89
C ASP A 280 12.41 -10.85 39.31
N GLN A 281 12.25 -11.16 40.60
CA GLN A 281 11.00 -11.66 41.15
C GLN A 281 9.84 -10.66 40.98
N ALA A 282 10.12 -9.37 41.19
CA ALA A 282 9.12 -8.31 41.07
C ALA A 282 8.73 -8.09 39.60
N LEU A 283 9.70 -8.12 38.68
CA LEU A 283 9.45 -8.08 37.24
C LEU A 283 8.64 -9.27 36.77
N TYR A 284 9.04 -10.47 37.16
CA TYR A 284 8.36 -11.71 36.79
C TYR A 284 6.89 -11.68 37.23
N THR A 285 6.65 -11.25 38.46
CA THR A 285 5.31 -11.15 39.03
C THR A 285 4.41 -10.19 38.24
N ARG A 286 4.97 -9.11 37.68
CA ARG A 286 4.24 -8.12 36.87
C ARG A 286 4.08 -8.54 35.41
N LEU A 287 5.09 -9.21 34.84
CA LEU A 287 5.05 -9.71 33.47
C LEU A 287 4.09 -10.90 33.33
N VAL A 288 3.99 -11.75 34.35
CA VAL A 288 3.14 -12.95 34.36
C VAL A 288 2.16 -12.86 35.53
N PRO A 289 1.20 -11.91 35.51
CA PRO A 289 0.36 -11.62 36.67
C PRO A 289 -0.53 -12.80 37.06
N LEU A 290 -0.92 -12.83 38.34
CA LEU A 290 -1.92 -13.77 38.84
C LEU A 290 -3.32 -13.21 38.53
N ILE A 291 -4.03 -13.82 37.58
CA ILE A 291 -5.39 -13.41 37.20
C ILE A 291 -6.34 -14.54 37.62
N ASN A 292 -7.32 -14.23 38.47
CA ASN A 292 -8.25 -15.22 39.02
C ASN A 292 -7.55 -16.45 39.63
N GLY A 293 -6.42 -16.22 40.31
CA GLY A 293 -5.64 -17.28 40.97
C GLY A 293 -4.75 -18.11 40.03
N ILE A 294 -4.69 -17.78 38.74
CA ILE A 294 -3.93 -18.54 37.74
C ILE A 294 -2.88 -17.62 37.09
N ARG A 295 -1.63 -18.10 36.99
CA ARG A 295 -0.58 -17.50 36.16
C ARG A 295 -0.50 -18.27 34.85
N GLN A 296 -0.52 -17.56 33.74
CA GLN A 296 -0.36 -18.15 32.40
C GLN A 296 0.57 -17.27 31.58
N PHE A 297 1.43 -17.91 30.78
CA PHE A 297 2.17 -17.21 29.76
C PHE A 297 1.24 -16.87 28.59
N SER A 298 1.35 -15.65 28.10
CA SER A 298 0.79 -15.26 26.80
C SER A 298 1.59 -15.88 25.64
N ASP A 299 0.99 -15.98 24.47
CA ASP A 299 1.66 -16.52 23.26
C ASP A 299 3.01 -15.85 22.95
N ILE A 300 3.14 -14.55 23.22
CA ILE A 300 4.38 -13.82 22.98
C ILE A 300 5.47 -14.18 24.00
N GLN A 301 5.08 -14.43 25.24
CA GLN A 301 6.00 -14.91 26.28
C GLN A 301 6.44 -16.35 26.00
N ILE A 302 5.56 -17.19 25.46
CA ILE A 302 5.90 -18.54 25.00
C ILE A 302 6.96 -18.49 23.89
N ARG A 303 6.81 -17.59 22.89
CA ARG A 303 7.84 -17.42 21.85
C ARG A 303 9.18 -16.97 22.41
N ARG A 304 9.18 -16.11 23.44
CA ARG A 304 10.41 -15.73 24.15
C ARG A 304 11.06 -16.91 24.86
N LEU A 305 10.29 -17.74 25.58
CA LEU A 305 10.82 -18.95 26.22
C LEU A 305 11.45 -19.90 25.19
N GLN A 306 10.79 -20.07 24.04
CA GLN A 306 11.33 -20.86 22.92
C GLN A 306 12.65 -20.28 22.39
N LYS A 307 12.75 -18.95 22.19
CA LYS A 307 13.99 -18.27 21.78
C LYS A 307 15.13 -18.51 22.78
N LEU A 308 14.81 -18.57 24.07
CA LEU A 308 15.77 -18.82 25.15
C LEU A 308 16.09 -20.31 25.35
N GLY A 309 15.46 -21.23 24.60
CA GLY A 309 15.63 -22.68 24.77
C GLY A 309 14.93 -23.27 25.99
N ILE A 310 14.02 -22.52 26.63
CA ILE A 310 13.28 -22.94 27.82
C ILE A 310 11.99 -23.64 27.38
N ARG A 311 11.85 -24.93 27.71
CA ARG A 311 10.70 -25.77 27.30
C ARG A 311 9.56 -25.81 28.32
N LYS A 312 9.74 -25.21 29.49
CA LYS A 312 8.75 -25.21 30.57
C LYS A 312 7.60 -24.26 30.23
N MET A 313 6.37 -24.75 30.33
CA MET A 313 5.16 -23.99 30.01
C MET A 313 4.37 -23.54 31.25
N GLU A 314 4.69 -24.11 32.41
CA GLU A 314 4.07 -23.74 33.69
C GLU A 314 4.86 -22.62 34.36
N PRO A 315 4.29 -21.42 34.55
CA PRO A 315 5.01 -20.26 35.12
C PRO A 315 5.64 -20.49 36.49
N THR A 316 5.11 -21.41 37.29
CA THR A 316 5.62 -21.70 38.63
C THR A 316 6.85 -22.61 38.63
N THR A 317 7.24 -23.15 37.48
CA THR A 317 8.30 -24.18 37.37
C THR A 317 9.64 -23.66 36.87
N LEU A 318 9.73 -22.38 36.49
CA LEU A 318 10.98 -21.74 36.10
C LEU A 318 11.95 -21.70 37.29
N THR A 319 13.22 -22.04 37.06
CA THR A 319 14.29 -21.80 38.02
C THR A 319 14.60 -20.30 38.12
N GLU A 320 15.35 -19.88 39.14
CA GLU A 320 15.78 -18.49 39.26
C GLU A 320 16.59 -18.02 38.05
N GLU A 321 17.46 -18.89 37.49
CA GLU A 321 18.25 -18.59 36.29
C GLU A 321 17.37 -18.46 35.03
N GLU A 322 16.42 -19.37 34.85
CA GLU A 322 15.47 -19.30 33.73
C GLU A 322 14.57 -18.06 33.84
N MET A 323 14.11 -17.74 35.05
CA MET A 323 13.34 -16.53 35.34
C MET A 323 14.16 -15.28 35.01
N HIS A 324 15.42 -15.22 35.46
CA HIS A 324 16.33 -14.11 35.16
C HIS A 324 16.46 -13.89 33.65
N LYS A 325 16.81 -14.93 32.90
CA LYS A 325 16.92 -14.89 31.42
C LYS A 325 15.59 -14.48 30.76
N PHE A 326 14.46 -14.92 31.30
CA PHE A 326 13.14 -14.55 30.78
C PHE A 326 12.81 -13.08 31.01
N VAL A 327 13.03 -12.54 32.21
CA VAL A 327 12.62 -11.16 32.56
C VAL A 327 13.62 -10.09 32.12
N ARG A 328 14.88 -10.44 31.86
CA ARG A 328 15.92 -9.50 31.43
C ARG A 328 16.16 -9.57 29.93
N LEU A 329 15.97 -8.45 29.23
CA LEU A 329 16.50 -8.28 27.87
C LEU A 329 17.93 -7.77 27.92
N ASP A 330 18.30 -7.08 29.01
CA ASP A 330 19.61 -6.46 29.18
C ASP A 330 20.01 -5.58 27.98
N ILE A 331 19.07 -4.77 27.50
CA ILE A 331 19.31 -3.83 26.40
C ILE A 331 20.52 -2.96 26.75
N ASP A 332 21.49 -2.88 25.84
CA ASP A 332 22.55 -1.88 25.88
C ASP A 332 22.02 -0.57 25.26
N PRO A 333 21.84 0.50 26.06
CA PRO A 333 21.28 1.76 25.57
C PRO A 333 22.09 2.41 24.44
N THR A 334 23.39 2.14 24.36
CA THR A 334 24.27 2.69 23.31
C THR A 334 24.05 2.05 21.95
N THR A 335 23.40 0.88 21.91
CA THR A 335 23.14 0.10 20.69
C THR A 335 21.73 0.27 20.16
N ILE A 336 20.89 1.09 20.80
CA ILE A 336 19.51 1.34 20.37
C ILE A 336 19.53 1.98 18.98
N THR A 337 18.99 1.25 18.01
CA THR A 337 18.85 1.72 16.62
C THR A 337 17.48 2.32 16.36
N TRP A 338 16.47 1.94 17.16
CA TRP A 338 15.09 2.38 16.97
C TRP A 338 14.87 3.84 17.40
N GLN A 339 14.34 4.64 16.48
CA GLN A 339 14.00 6.04 16.70
C GLN A 339 12.49 6.26 16.82
N ARG A 340 12.09 7.43 17.33
CA ARG A 340 10.70 7.87 17.27
C ARG A 340 10.39 8.44 15.90
N VAL A 341 9.12 8.63 15.56
CA VAL A 341 8.73 9.21 14.27
C VAL A 341 7.61 10.22 14.37
N LEU A 342 7.60 11.15 13.43
CA LEU A 342 6.55 12.16 13.23
C LEU A 342 6.45 12.50 11.75
N ASP A 343 5.25 12.53 11.15
CA ASP A 343 5.09 12.88 9.73
C ASP A 343 4.96 14.40 9.53
N THR A 344 5.99 15.13 10.01
CA THR A 344 6.14 16.58 9.92
C THR A 344 7.61 16.91 9.71
N ASN A 345 7.92 17.95 8.92
CA ASN A 345 9.29 18.40 8.71
C ASN A 345 9.79 19.20 9.95
N ASP A 346 10.36 18.52 10.95
CA ASP A 346 10.84 19.16 12.19
C ASP A 346 12.33 18.88 12.47
N ARG A 347 13.18 19.80 12.04
CA ARG A 347 14.64 19.65 12.18
C ARG A 347 15.14 19.67 13.62
N PHE A 348 14.40 20.24 14.58
CA PHE A 348 14.85 20.33 15.97
C PHE A 348 14.66 18.99 16.71
N LEU A 349 13.89 18.07 16.16
CA LEU A 349 13.75 16.71 16.70
C LEU A 349 14.82 15.72 16.18
N ARG A 350 15.78 16.17 15.37
CA ARG A 350 16.90 15.34 14.88
C ARG A 350 17.79 14.81 16.00
N SER A 351 17.83 15.49 17.14
CA SER A 351 18.51 15.01 18.36
C SER A 351 17.89 15.68 19.57
N ILE A 352 17.43 14.88 20.52
CA ILE A 352 16.77 15.32 21.74
C ILE A 352 17.26 14.50 22.94
N THR A 353 17.04 15.00 24.14
CA THR A 353 17.21 14.22 25.38
C THR A 353 15.84 13.92 25.98
N ILE A 354 15.57 12.63 26.24
CA ILE A 354 14.32 12.16 26.86
C ILE A 354 14.54 11.75 28.32
N GLY A 355 13.45 11.49 29.05
CA GLY A 355 13.52 11.00 30.44
C GLY A 355 13.92 12.08 31.46
N GLN A 356 13.65 13.35 31.16
CA GLN A 356 14.07 14.47 32.03
C GLN A 356 13.12 14.72 33.21
N SER A 357 11.94 14.10 33.24
CA SER A 357 11.01 14.21 34.39
C SER A 357 11.62 13.57 35.64
N PRO A 358 11.46 14.16 36.84
CA PRO A 358 11.88 13.54 38.10
C PRO A 358 11.32 12.13 38.33
N THR A 359 10.17 11.80 37.73
CA THR A 359 9.55 10.47 37.80
C THR A 359 10.37 9.39 37.12
N GLU A 360 11.24 9.76 36.17
CA GLU A 360 12.12 8.84 35.45
C GLU A 360 13.41 8.55 36.23
N LYS A 361 13.50 9.02 37.49
CA LYS A 361 14.56 8.68 38.44
C LYS A 361 15.99 8.96 37.93
N GLY A 362 16.13 10.01 37.13
CA GLY A 362 17.42 10.41 36.55
C GLY A 362 17.86 9.55 35.34
N PHE A 363 17.05 8.59 34.90
CA PHE A 363 17.32 7.82 33.68
C PHE A 363 16.95 8.64 32.45
N SER A 364 17.96 9.17 31.78
CA SER A 364 17.83 9.92 30.54
C SER A 364 18.74 9.36 29.46
N ARG A 365 18.39 9.62 28.20
CA ARG A 365 19.24 9.28 27.05
C ARG A 365 18.98 10.21 25.87
N THR A 366 19.93 10.25 24.95
CA THR A 366 19.74 10.86 23.64
C THR A 366 18.81 9.98 22.79
N ALA A 367 17.92 10.63 22.06
CA ALA A 367 17.01 10.02 21.10
C ALA A 367 16.84 10.94 19.88
N GLN A 368 16.21 10.44 18.83
CA GLN A 368 15.93 11.18 17.61
C GLN A 368 14.50 10.89 17.13
N PHE A 369 13.94 11.81 16.36
CA PHE A 369 12.80 11.56 15.49
C PHE A 369 13.20 11.50 14.02
N ASP A 370 12.60 10.56 13.31
CA ASP A 370 12.61 10.49 11.85
C ASP A 370 11.24 10.85 11.28
N ILE A 371 11.17 11.21 9.99
CA ILE A 371 9.89 11.34 9.33
C ILE A 371 9.22 9.96 9.22
N THR A 372 7.91 9.84 9.41
CA THR A 372 7.25 8.53 9.55
C THR A 372 7.51 7.56 8.40
N VAL A 373 7.60 8.06 7.17
CA VAL A 373 7.91 7.24 5.98
C VAL A 373 9.33 6.65 5.96
N ALA A 374 10.21 7.09 6.86
CA ALA A 374 11.53 6.51 7.11
C ALA A 374 11.51 5.33 8.09
N SER A 375 10.38 5.08 8.78
CA SER A 375 10.23 3.96 9.72
C SER A 375 10.43 2.61 9.03
N GLU A 376 11.07 1.65 9.72
CA GLU A 376 11.12 0.27 9.26
C GLU A 376 9.72 -0.34 9.10
N ILE A 377 8.73 0.10 9.91
CA ILE A 377 7.34 -0.37 9.78
C ILE A 377 6.75 0.01 8.40
N MET A 378 7.14 1.15 7.83
CA MET A 378 6.74 1.51 6.47
C MET A 378 7.33 0.55 5.44
N ALA A 379 8.60 0.15 5.59
CA ALA A 379 9.23 -0.84 4.72
C ALA A 379 8.63 -2.25 4.91
N VAL A 380 8.26 -2.62 6.13
CA VAL A 380 7.53 -3.87 6.44
C VAL A 380 6.17 -3.89 5.75
N LEU A 381 5.39 -2.80 5.86
CA LEU A 381 4.11 -2.64 5.16
C LEU A 381 4.28 -2.78 3.64
N ALA A 382 5.34 -2.20 3.09
CA ALA A 382 5.59 -2.24 1.67
C ALA A 382 6.03 -3.62 1.15
N LEU A 383 6.67 -4.46 1.97
CA LEU A 383 7.21 -5.76 1.55
C LEU A 383 6.39 -6.97 2.01
N THR A 384 5.36 -6.77 2.82
CA THR A 384 4.58 -7.88 3.33
C THR A 384 3.69 -8.52 2.27
N ASP A 385 3.45 -9.82 2.41
CA ASP A 385 2.57 -10.61 1.53
C ASP A 385 1.24 -11.04 2.19
N GLY A 386 0.96 -10.54 3.40
CA GLY A 386 -0.28 -10.83 4.12
C GLY A 386 -0.16 -10.58 5.60
N LEU A 387 -1.27 -10.73 6.33
CA LEU A 387 -1.33 -10.38 7.76
C LEU A 387 -0.38 -11.22 8.62
N GLU A 388 -0.26 -12.52 8.35
CA GLU A 388 0.66 -13.41 9.06
C GLU A 388 2.13 -13.03 8.80
N ASP A 389 2.47 -12.76 7.54
CA ASP A 389 3.81 -12.29 7.18
C ASP A 389 4.12 -10.94 7.83
N MET A 390 3.18 -10.00 7.83
CA MET A 390 3.36 -8.69 8.47
C MET A 390 3.63 -8.85 9.96
N ARG A 391 2.82 -9.67 10.66
CA ARG A 391 3.03 -9.98 12.09
C ARG A 391 4.42 -10.56 12.34
N ARG A 392 4.86 -11.51 11.52
CA ARG A 392 6.19 -12.12 11.61
C ARG A 392 7.30 -11.10 11.39
N ARG A 393 7.18 -10.25 10.37
CA ARG A 393 8.15 -9.20 10.03
C ARG A 393 8.25 -8.16 11.13
N LEU A 394 7.11 -7.68 11.64
CA LEU A 394 7.06 -6.77 12.79
C LEU A 394 7.81 -7.37 13.98
N GLY A 395 7.53 -8.65 14.32
CA GLY A 395 8.19 -9.35 15.42
C GLY A 395 9.71 -9.50 15.27
N ARG A 396 10.22 -9.57 14.04
CA ARG A 396 11.66 -9.72 13.75
C ARG A 396 12.44 -8.41 13.73
N MET A 397 11.78 -7.25 13.79
CA MET A 397 12.47 -5.96 13.82
C MET A 397 13.40 -5.91 15.04
N VAL A 398 14.67 -5.60 14.80
CA VAL A 398 15.72 -5.50 15.82
C VAL A 398 15.83 -4.05 16.26
N VAL A 399 15.66 -3.81 17.56
CA VAL A 399 15.61 -2.45 18.13
C VAL A 399 16.90 -2.03 18.83
N ALA A 400 17.69 -3.00 19.28
CA ALA A 400 18.95 -2.84 19.99
C ALA A 400 19.70 -4.17 20.05
N SER A 401 20.94 -4.14 20.56
CA SER A 401 21.61 -5.33 21.09
C SER A 401 21.50 -5.36 22.61
N SER A 402 21.54 -6.57 23.18
CA SER A 402 21.79 -6.74 24.60
C SER A 402 23.25 -6.43 24.94
N LYS A 403 23.57 -6.31 26.23
CA LYS A 403 24.95 -6.14 26.72
C LYS A 403 25.91 -7.27 26.32
N THR A 404 25.39 -8.44 25.93
CA THR A 404 26.18 -9.57 25.41
C THR A 404 26.26 -9.61 23.88
N GLY A 405 25.65 -8.64 23.18
CA GLY A 405 25.66 -8.53 21.72
C GLY A 405 24.56 -9.31 21.00
N GLU A 406 23.64 -9.95 21.73
CA GLU A 406 22.48 -10.66 21.15
C GLU A 406 21.40 -9.66 20.68
N PRO A 407 20.74 -9.90 19.54
CA PRO A 407 19.72 -8.99 19.02
C PRO A 407 18.44 -9.02 19.87
N VAL A 408 17.99 -7.83 20.27
CA VAL A 408 16.71 -7.60 20.96
C VAL A 408 15.67 -7.17 19.94
N THR A 409 14.57 -7.91 19.87
CA THR A 409 13.52 -7.75 18.87
C THR A 409 12.24 -7.15 19.46
N THR A 410 11.29 -6.73 18.62
CA THR A 410 9.97 -6.30 19.11
C THR A 410 9.14 -7.45 19.69
N ASP A 411 9.41 -8.70 19.31
CA ASP A 411 8.79 -9.88 19.94
C ASP A 411 9.33 -10.06 21.36
N ASP A 412 10.64 -9.80 21.60
CA ASP A 412 11.23 -9.79 22.95
C ASP A 412 10.64 -8.69 23.86
N LEU A 413 10.30 -7.54 23.27
CA LEU A 413 9.61 -6.45 23.96
C LEU A 413 8.13 -6.77 24.28
N GLY A 414 7.56 -7.81 23.68
CA GLY A 414 6.15 -8.16 23.91
C GLY A 414 5.14 -7.34 23.11
N VAL A 415 5.56 -6.61 22.05
CA VAL A 415 4.67 -5.64 21.37
C VAL A 415 4.15 -6.09 20.01
N THR A 416 4.64 -7.19 19.43
CA THR A 416 4.28 -7.63 18.07
C THR A 416 2.77 -7.75 17.81
N GLY A 417 2.01 -8.27 18.78
CA GLY A 417 0.55 -8.36 18.68
C GLY A 417 -0.10 -6.98 18.60
N ALA A 418 0.30 -6.04 19.46
CA ALA A 418 -0.20 -4.68 19.48
C ALA A 418 0.13 -3.92 18.18
N LEU A 419 1.35 -4.09 17.65
CA LEU A 419 1.72 -3.52 16.35
C LEU A 419 0.84 -4.06 15.22
N THR A 420 0.57 -5.38 15.23
CA THR A 420 -0.29 -6.00 14.21
C THR A 420 -1.72 -5.45 14.28
N VAL A 421 -2.24 -5.18 15.48
CA VAL A 421 -3.56 -4.57 15.67
C VAL A 421 -3.59 -3.13 15.14
N LEU A 422 -2.58 -2.31 15.47
CA LEU A 422 -2.47 -0.93 14.96
C LEU A 422 -2.38 -0.88 13.43
N MET A 423 -1.73 -1.87 12.82
CA MET A 423 -1.54 -1.96 11.37
C MET A 423 -2.66 -2.71 10.63
N LYS A 424 -3.70 -3.18 11.34
CA LYS A 424 -4.76 -4.07 10.79
C LYS A 424 -5.45 -3.50 9.56
N ASP A 425 -5.74 -2.19 9.55
CA ASP A 425 -6.42 -1.54 8.43
C ASP A 425 -5.42 -0.93 7.45
N ALA A 426 -4.26 -0.49 7.94
CA ALA A 426 -3.18 0.06 7.13
C ALA A 426 -2.53 -0.96 6.18
N ILE A 427 -2.74 -2.27 6.37
CA ILE A 427 -2.28 -3.31 5.42
C ILE A 427 -3.10 -3.37 4.12
N LYS A 428 -4.30 -2.79 4.12
CA LYS A 428 -5.24 -2.86 2.99
C LYS A 428 -4.96 -1.73 1.99
N PRO A 429 -4.67 -2.03 0.70
CA PRO A 429 -4.43 -1.00 -0.32
C PRO A 429 -5.60 -0.04 -0.53
N ASN A 430 -5.28 1.22 -0.84
CA ASN A 430 -6.29 2.26 -1.08
C ASN A 430 -6.58 2.39 -2.59
N LEU A 431 -7.80 2.08 -3.00
CA LEU A 431 -8.33 2.28 -4.35
C LEU A 431 -8.73 3.74 -4.55
N MET A 432 -8.16 4.36 -5.59
CA MET A 432 -8.50 5.66 -6.15
C MET A 432 -8.58 5.53 -7.69
N GLN A 433 -8.60 6.65 -8.41
CA GLN A 433 -8.66 6.66 -9.87
C GLN A 433 -7.89 7.82 -10.50
N THR A 434 -7.57 7.66 -11.79
CA THR A 434 -7.06 8.75 -12.64
C THR A 434 -8.19 9.64 -13.15
N LEU A 435 -7.86 10.76 -13.80
CA LEU A 435 -8.83 11.65 -14.47
C LEU A 435 -9.75 10.90 -15.46
N GLU A 436 -9.22 9.95 -16.24
CA GLU A 436 -10.01 9.12 -17.17
C GLU A 436 -10.73 7.94 -16.49
N GLY A 437 -10.68 7.83 -15.15
CA GLY A 437 -11.34 6.77 -14.39
C GLY A 437 -10.62 5.42 -14.40
N THR A 438 -9.33 5.40 -14.71
CA THR A 438 -8.48 4.19 -14.60
C THR A 438 -8.19 3.91 -13.12
N PRO A 439 -8.28 2.65 -12.63
CA PRO A 439 -8.11 2.35 -11.22
C PRO A 439 -6.64 2.46 -10.77
N VAL A 440 -6.45 3.00 -9.57
CA VAL A 440 -5.13 3.25 -8.98
C VAL A 440 -5.11 2.72 -7.56
N PHE A 441 -4.09 1.92 -7.22
CA PHE A 441 -3.74 1.67 -5.82
C PHE A 441 -2.69 2.66 -5.33
N VAL A 442 -2.98 3.29 -4.20
CA VAL A 442 -2.07 4.14 -3.45
C VAL A 442 -1.77 3.45 -2.13
N HIS A 443 -0.59 2.88 -1.96
CA HIS A 443 -0.31 2.10 -0.76
C HIS A 443 1.18 1.95 -0.43
N ALA A 444 1.50 2.20 0.84
CA ALA A 444 2.84 2.36 1.37
C ALA A 444 3.65 3.47 0.67
N GLY A 445 4.71 3.95 1.30
CA GLY A 445 5.55 5.02 0.76
C GLY A 445 6.93 5.06 1.40
N PRO A 446 7.69 3.96 1.44
CA PRO A 446 9.02 3.98 2.04
C PRO A 446 9.95 4.89 1.24
N PHE A 447 10.93 5.45 1.95
CA PHE A 447 12.05 6.13 1.34
C PHE A 447 12.77 5.26 0.30
N ALA A 448 13.30 5.90 -0.75
CA ALA A 448 14.04 5.22 -1.81
C ALA A 448 15.57 5.21 -1.57
N ASN A 449 16.07 5.88 -0.53
CA ASN A 449 17.47 5.85 -0.12
C ASN A 449 17.70 4.76 0.95
N ILE A 450 17.15 4.92 2.16
CA ILE A 450 17.34 4.00 3.30
C ILE A 450 16.42 2.78 3.23
N ALA A 451 15.45 2.78 2.31
CA ALA A 451 14.58 1.65 2.01
C ALA A 451 14.44 1.51 0.48
N HIS A 452 13.55 0.61 0.04
CA HIS A 452 13.47 0.20 -1.35
C HIS A 452 12.69 1.16 -2.27
N GLY A 453 11.93 2.12 -1.73
CA GLY A 453 11.32 3.17 -2.54
C GLY A 453 10.17 2.75 -3.48
N ASN A 454 9.40 1.72 -3.14
CA ASN A 454 8.31 1.19 -3.97
C ASN A 454 6.99 1.14 -3.20
N SER A 455 5.86 1.12 -3.91
CA SER A 455 4.53 0.81 -3.35
C SER A 455 4.49 -0.63 -2.80
N SER A 456 3.42 -0.99 -2.09
CA SER A 456 3.33 -2.30 -1.43
C SER A 456 3.24 -3.50 -2.39
N VAL A 457 3.81 -4.63 -1.98
CA VAL A 457 3.65 -5.94 -2.65
C VAL A 457 2.19 -6.39 -2.73
N LEU A 458 1.40 -6.18 -1.67
CA LEU A 458 -0.02 -6.57 -1.64
C LEU A 458 -0.86 -5.83 -2.69
N ALA A 459 -0.63 -4.53 -2.88
CA ALA A 459 -1.31 -3.75 -3.91
C ALA A 459 -1.06 -4.35 -5.30
N ASP A 460 0.20 -4.66 -5.63
CA ASP A 460 0.55 -5.22 -6.92
C ASP A 460 -0.02 -6.62 -7.12
N LYS A 461 0.04 -7.49 -6.11
CA LYS A 461 -0.53 -8.85 -6.20
C LYS A 461 -2.04 -8.83 -6.41
N ILE A 462 -2.75 -8.00 -5.67
CA ILE A 462 -4.21 -7.83 -5.86
C ILE A 462 -4.49 -7.28 -7.26
N ALA A 463 -3.78 -6.25 -7.69
CA ALA A 463 -3.93 -5.66 -9.01
C ALA A 463 -3.66 -6.68 -10.13
N LEU A 464 -2.57 -7.45 -10.04
CA LEU A 464 -2.18 -8.47 -11.03
C LEU A 464 -3.24 -9.55 -11.19
N LYS A 465 -3.86 -9.97 -10.08
CA LYS A 465 -4.99 -10.91 -10.10
C LYS A 465 -6.28 -10.31 -10.67
N LEU A 466 -6.55 -9.02 -10.40
CA LEU A 466 -7.75 -8.33 -10.88
C LEU A 466 -7.72 -8.09 -12.38
N VAL A 467 -6.57 -7.65 -12.91
CA VAL A 467 -6.42 -7.37 -14.35
C VAL A 467 -6.44 -8.65 -15.17
N GLY A 468 -5.96 -9.77 -14.60
CA GLY A 468 -5.88 -11.07 -15.27
C GLY A 468 -4.74 -11.15 -16.30
N GLN A 469 -4.55 -12.33 -16.88
CA GLN A 469 -3.38 -12.68 -17.73
C GLN A 469 -3.08 -11.69 -18.87
N GLU A 470 -4.12 -11.18 -19.53
CA GLU A 470 -4.01 -10.25 -20.65
C GLU A 470 -3.92 -8.78 -20.21
N GLY A 471 -4.17 -8.50 -18.93
CA GLY A 471 -4.15 -7.17 -18.37
C GLY A 471 -2.76 -6.73 -17.88
N PHE A 472 -2.67 -5.47 -17.46
CA PHE A 472 -1.41 -4.82 -17.09
C PHE A 472 -1.45 -4.20 -15.69
N VAL A 473 -0.37 -4.31 -14.94
CA VAL A 473 -0.14 -3.51 -13.73
C VAL A 473 1.07 -2.62 -13.97
N VAL A 474 0.84 -1.31 -13.93
CA VAL A 474 1.87 -0.28 -14.07
C VAL A 474 2.24 0.21 -12.67
N THR A 475 3.39 -0.20 -12.17
CA THR A 475 3.97 0.31 -10.92
C THR A 475 5.13 1.23 -11.21
N GLU A 476 5.61 1.97 -10.20
CA GLU A 476 6.84 2.75 -10.30
C GLU A 476 7.86 2.42 -9.22
N ALA A 477 9.10 2.82 -9.47
CA ALA A 477 10.19 2.79 -8.50
C ALA A 477 10.75 4.20 -8.24
N GLY A 478 11.03 4.52 -6.98
CA GLY A 478 11.50 5.85 -6.57
C GLY A 478 12.92 6.18 -7.05
N PHE A 479 13.20 7.44 -7.34
CA PHE A 479 14.46 7.92 -7.94
C PHE A 479 14.72 7.36 -9.36
N GLY A 480 15.97 7.12 -9.73
CA GLY A 480 16.37 6.59 -11.04
C GLY A 480 16.53 5.07 -11.04
N ALA A 481 16.82 4.50 -12.20
CA ALA A 481 17.01 3.06 -12.39
C ALA A 481 18.17 2.48 -11.55
N ASP A 482 19.18 3.29 -11.24
CA ASP A 482 20.32 2.94 -10.40
C ASP A 482 19.95 2.73 -8.92
N ILE A 483 18.83 3.30 -8.45
CA ILE A 483 18.40 3.16 -7.05
C ILE A 483 17.06 2.44 -6.95
N GLY A 484 16.00 3.03 -7.49
CA GLY A 484 14.64 2.50 -7.33
C GLY A 484 14.48 1.15 -8.00
N MET A 485 14.83 1.07 -9.28
CA MET A 485 14.65 -0.15 -10.07
C MET A 485 15.57 -1.27 -9.58
N GLU A 486 16.83 -0.97 -9.26
CA GLU A 486 17.77 -1.92 -8.65
C GLU A 486 17.15 -2.57 -7.40
N LYS A 487 16.62 -1.76 -6.47
CA LYS A 487 15.95 -2.24 -5.25
C LYS A 487 14.63 -2.93 -5.53
N PHE A 488 13.87 -2.45 -6.51
CA PHE A 488 12.65 -3.09 -6.97
C PHE A 488 12.93 -4.53 -7.42
N PHE A 489 14.01 -4.78 -8.16
CA PHE A 489 14.39 -6.14 -8.57
C PHE A 489 15.03 -6.95 -7.44
N ASN A 490 16.08 -6.44 -6.78
CA ASN A 490 16.86 -7.24 -5.83
C ASN A 490 16.17 -7.41 -4.46
N ILE A 491 15.19 -6.57 -4.12
CA ILE A 491 14.45 -6.61 -2.85
C ILE A 491 12.97 -6.94 -3.10
N LYS A 492 12.22 -6.07 -3.79
CA LYS A 492 10.76 -6.23 -3.89
C LYS A 492 10.37 -7.48 -4.67
N CYS A 493 10.89 -7.68 -5.88
CA CYS A 493 10.64 -8.88 -6.70
C CYS A 493 11.12 -10.15 -6.01
N ARG A 494 12.26 -10.08 -5.30
CA ARG A 494 12.79 -11.21 -4.53
C ARG A 494 11.84 -11.64 -3.41
N TYR A 495 11.26 -10.69 -2.68
CA TYR A 495 10.34 -10.99 -1.59
C TYR A 495 8.93 -11.34 -2.06
N SER A 496 8.45 -10.70 -3.13
CA SER A 496 7.10 -10.94 -3.64
C SER A 496 6.99 -12.19 -4.51
N GLY A 497 8.11 -12.62 -5.12
CA GLY A 497 8.15 -13.62 -6.18
C GLY A 497 7.68 -13.11 -7.54
N LEU A 498 7.29 -11.84 -7.64
CA LEU A 498 6.80 -11.23 -8.88
C LEU A 498 7.96 -10.97 -9.85
N GLN A 499 7.69 -11.12 -11.14
CA GLN A 499 8.66 -10.85 -12.20
C GLN A 499 8.14 -9.74 -13.12
N PRO A 500 8.93 -8.68 -13.34
CA PRO A 500 8.60 -7.63 -14.28
C PRO A 500 8.66 -8.18 -15.71
N HIS A 501 7.79 -7.66 -16.58
CA HIS A 501 7.75 -7.97 -18.00
C HIS A 501 8.38 -6.86 -18.84
N VAL A 502 8.24 -5.61 -18.41
CA VAL A 502 8.75 -4.43 -19.13
C VAL A 502 9.26 -3.39 -18.13
N VAL A 503 10.38 -2.76 -18.46
CA VAL A 503 10.85 -1.52 -17.84
C VAL A 503 10.46 -0.35 -18.74
N VAL A 504 9.77 0.63 -18.19
CA VAL A 504 9.58 1.94 -18.83
C VAL A 504 10.57 2.91 -18.22
N LEU A 505 11.52 3.41 -19.02
CA LEU A 505 12.57 4.32 -18.57
C LEU A 505 12.24 5.75 -19.03
N VAL A 506 11.90 6.61 -18.08
CA VAL A 506 11.49 8.00 -18.34
C VAL A 506 12.70 8.92 -18.44
N ALA A 507 12.70 9.80 -19.44
CA ALA A 507 13.69 10.85 -19.64
C ALA A 507 13.03 12.13 -20.19
N THR A 508 13.72 13.26 -20.04
CA THR A 508 13.34 14.54 -20.65
C THR A 508 14.57 15.17 -21.30
N VAL A 509 14.37 15.94 -22.36
CA VAL A 509 15.46 16.63 -23.07
C VAL A 509 16.23 17.54 -22.11
N ARG A 510 15.54 18.32 -21.28
CA ARG A 510 16.17 19.25 -20.33
C ARG A 510 16.99 18.53 -19.25
N ALA A 511 16.50 17.43 -18.68
CA ALA A 511 17.26 16.64 -17.71
C ALA A 511 18.50 16.02 -18.34
N LEU A 512 18.41 15.54 -19.58
CA LEU A 512 19.56 15.02 -20.31
C LEU A 512 20.58 16.12 -20.62
N LYS A 513 20.15 17.32 -21.06
CA LYS A 513 21.05 18.47 -21.22
C LYS A 513 21.80 18.81 -19.93
N MET A 514 21.17 18.69 -18.77
CA MET A 514 21.86 18.85 -17.48
C MET A 514 22.90 17.75 -17.25
N HIS A 515 22.58 16.50 -17.59
CA HIS A 515 23.56 15.42 -17.56
C HIS A 515 24.73 15.60 -18.52
N GLY A 516 24.54 16.38 -19.60
CA GLY A 516 25.57 16.72 -20.57
C GLY A 516 26.54 17.83 -20.13
N GLY A 517 26.34 18.42 -18.94
CA GLY A 517 27.14 19.53 -18.42
C GLY A 517 26.42 20.88 -18.45
N GLY A 518 25.08 20.89 -18.53
CA GLY A 518 24.29 22.11 -18.46
C GLY A 518 24.43 22.84 -17.12
N PRO A 519 24.17 24.16 -17.08
CA PRO A 519 24.34 24.98 -15.87
C PRO A 519 23.41 24.57 -14.73
N THR A 520 23.84 24.78 -13.48
CA THR A 520 23.04 24.45 -12.29
C THR A 520 21.73 25.23 -12.27
N VAL A 521 20.65 24.55 -11.87
CA VAL A 521 19.30 25.14 -11.75
C VAL A 521 18.97 25.35 -10.28
N SER A 522 18.54 26.57 -9.94
CA SER A 522 18.09 26.95 -8.60
C SER A 522 16.61 27.34 -8.63
N ALA A 523 15.86 26.91 -7.63
CA ALA A 523 14.44 27.26 -7.50
C ALA A 523 14.26 28.78 -7.41
N GLY A 524 13.28 29.32 -8.15
CA GLY A 524 12.98 30.75 -8.18
C GLY A 524 13.83 31.58 -9.16
N VAL A 525 14.80 30.97 -9.83
CA VAL A 525 15.62 31.63 -10.88
C VAL A 525 15.12 31.20 -12.26
N PRO A 526 15.06 32.11 -13.26
CA PRO A 526 14.74 31.74 -14.64
C PRO A 526 15.65 30.62 -15.16
N LEU A 527 15.09 29.72 -15.96
CA LEU A 527 15.87 28.64 -16.56
C LEU A 527 16.93 29.20 -17.52
N PRO A 528 18.18 28.73 -17.44
CA PRO A 528 19.22 29.02 -18.42
C PRO A 528 18.81 28.65 -19.85
N LYS A 529 19.35 29.38 -20.83
CA LYS A 529 18.99 29.24 -22.25
C LYS A 529 19.27 27.86 -22.80
N GLU A 530 20.30 27.19 -22.29
CA GLU A 530 20.68 25.82 -22.62
C GLU A 530 19.54 24.81 -22.40
N TYR A 531 18.57 25.14 -21.54
CA TYR A 531 17.40 24.31 -21.27
C TYR A 531 16.15 24.73 -22.06
N THR A 532 16.13 25.93 -22.65
CA THR A 532 14.96 26.46 -23.37
C THR A 532 15.18 26.57 -24.88
N GLU A 533 16.44 26.54 -25.32
CA GLU A 533 16.86 26.55 -26.72
C GLU A 533 17.43 25.17 -27.10
N GLU A 534 17.42 24.88 -28.39
CA GLU A 534 17.96 23.63 -28.94
C GLU A 534 19.47 23.53 -28.68
N ASN A 535 19.93 22.40 -28.14
CA ASN A 535 21.36 22.12 -28.03
C ASN A 535 21.66 20.62 -28.16
N LEU A 536 21.79 20.16 -29.40
CA LEU A 536 22.01 18.75 -29.74
C LEU A 536 23.32 18.19 -29.17
N GLN A 537 24.40 18.98 -29.12
CA GLN A 537 25.69 18.50 -28.58
C GLN A 537 25.59 18.27 -27.06
N LEU A 538 25.00 19.21 -26.33
CA LEU A 538 24.81 19.10 -24.89
C LEU A 538 23.88 17.91 -24.56
N LEU A 539 22.82 17.76 -25.34
CA LEU A 539 21.88 16.64 -25.23
C LEU A 539 22.57 15.29 -25.49
N ALA A 540 23.36 15.19 -26.58
CA ALA A 540 24.11 13.98 -26.92
C ALA A 540 25.07 13.55 -25.80
N ASN A 541 25.79 14.51 -25.20
CA ASN A 541 26.66 14.24 -24.04
C ASN A 541 25.85 13.68 -22.85
N GLY A 542 24.66 14.24 -22.63
CA GLY A 542 23.74 13.83 -21.57
C GLY A 542 23.11 12.46 -21.73
N CYS A 543 22.87 12.04 -22.98
CA CYS A 543 22.37 10.71 -23.31
C CYS A 543 23.30 9.58 -22.82
N SER A 544 24.55 9.86 -22.45
CA SER A 544 25.40 8.90 -21.75
C SER A 544 24.73 8.36 -20.46
N ASN A 545 24.04 9.20 -19.68
CA ASN A 545 23.31 8.78 -18.49
C ASN A 545 22.15 7.86 -18.87
N LEU A 546 21.35 8.24 -19.88
CA LEU A 546 20.27 7.41 -20.42
C LEU A 546 20.77 6.03 -20.84
N SER A 547 21.86 5.99 -21.62
CA SER A 547 22.47 4.75 -22.09
C SER A 547 22.91 3.85 -20.94
N LYS A 548 23.52 4.42 -19.89
CA LYS A 548 23.91 3.65 -18.70
C LYS A 548 22.69 3.10 -17.95
N GLN A 549 21.60 3.84 -17.86
CA GLN A 549 20.38 3.39 -17.20
C GLN A 549 19.66 2.28 -17.98
N ILE A 550 19.67 2.37 -19.33
CA ILE A 550 19.21 1.28 -20.21
C ILE A 550 20.06 0.01 -19.98
N GLN A 551 21.39 0.15 -19.95
CA GLN A 551 22.29 -0.98 -19.66
C GLN A 551 22.00 -1.59 -18.29
N ASN A 552 21.79 -0.77 -17.26
CA ASN A 552 21.45 -1.22 -15.91
C ASN A 552 20.16 -2.05 -15.90
N ALA A 553 19.11 -1.60 -16.61
CA ALA A 553 17.87 -2.37 -16.72
C ALA A 553 18.08 -3.69 -17.47
N ARG A 554 18.86 -3.69 -18.55
CA ARG A 554 19.16 -4.88 -19.36
C ARG A 554 19.98 -5.93 -18.64
N ILE A 555 20.80 -5.57 -17.64
CA ILE A 555 21.51 -6.54 -16.79
C ILE A 555 20.55 -7.55 -16.16
N PHE A 556 19.33 -7.13 -15.83
CA PHE A 556 18.29 -7.99 -15.25
C PHE A 556 17.51 -8.81 -16.28
N GLY A 557 17.79 -8.66 -17.59
CA GLY A 557 17.19 -9.46 -18.66
C GLY A 557 15.76 -9.07 -19.03
N ILE A 558 15.35 -7.82 -18.75
CA ILE A 558 14.01 -7.28 -19.04
C ILE A 558 14.04 -6.29 -20.22
N PRO A 559 13.09 -6.36 -21.17
CA PRO A 559 12.92 -5.37 -22.23
C PRO A 559 12.70 -3.95 -21.69
N VAL A 560 13.35 -2.97 -22.32
CA VAL A 560 13.29 -1.55 -21.92
C VAL A 560 12.60 -0.71 -23.00
N VAL A 561 11.56 0.02 -22.63
CA VAL A 561 10.92 1.04 -23.48
C VAL A 561 11.22 2.41 -22.88
N VAL A 562 11.84 3.30 -23.66
CA VAL A 562 12.12 4.67 -23.21
C VAL A 562 10.92 5.57 -23.48
N ALA A 563 10.48 6.31 -22.47
CA ALA A 563 9.45 7.33 -22.57
C ALA A 563 10.12 8.71 -22.47
N VAL A 564 10.06 9.48 -23.55
CA VAL A 564 10.60 10.85 -23.61
C VAL A 564 9.44 11.81 -23.38
N ASN A 565 9.36 12.37 -22.16
CA ASN A 565 8.32 13.33 -21.80
C ASN A 565 8.62 14.68 -22.46
N VAL A 566 7.70 15.12 -23.30
CA VAL A 566 7.85 16.32 -24.13
C VAL A 566 7.55 17.57 -23.32
N PHE A 567 8.43 18.56 -23.39
CA PHE A 567 8.19 19.93 -22.93
C PHE A 567 8.02 20.90 -24.09
N LYS A 568 7.35 22.03 -23.82
CA LYS A 568 7.05 23.08 -24.80
C LYS A 568 8.26 23.59 -25.59
N THR A 569 9.45 23.55 -24.99
CA THR A 569 10.70 24.06 -25.57
C THR A 569 11.50 23.00 -26.33
N ASP A 570 11.10 21.73 -26.26
CA ASP A 570 11.85 20.65 -26.89
C ASP A 570 11.59 20.67 -28.40
N THR A 571 12.65 20.53 -29.20
CA THR A 571 12.52 20.46 -30.67
C THR A 571 12.38 19.02 -31.15
N GLU A 572 11.82 18.84 -32.36
CA GLU A 572 11.73 17.51 -32.97
C GLU A 572 13.12 16.86 -33.14
N ALA A 573 14.14 17.65 -33.48
CA ALA A 573 15.52 17.17 -33.62
C ALA A 573 16.10 16.66 -32.28
N GLU A 574 15.84 17.36 -31.18
CA GLU A 574 16.24 16.91 -29.83
C GLU A 574 15.53 15.60 -29.46
N LEU A 575 14.22 15.53 -29.69
CA LEU A 575 13.42 14.34 -29.38
C LEU A 575 13.85 13.12 -30.22
N ASP A 576 14.14 13.32 -31.50
CA ASP A 576 14.63 12.28 -32.40
C ASP A 576 16.02 11.78 -32.00
N LEU A 577 16.92 12.69 -31.61
CA LEU A 577 18.25 12.33 -31.10
C LEU A 577 18.16 11.44 -29.86
N VAL A 578 17.31 11.77 -28.89
CA VAL A 578 17.10 10.93 -27.69
C VAL A 578 16.59 9.55 -28.08
N ALA A 579 15.59 9.48 -28.98
CA ALA A 579 15.02 8.21 -29.43
C ALA A 579 16.04 7.34 -30.17
N GLN A 580 16.88 7.94 -31.00
CA GLN A 580 17.98 7.25 -31.70
C GLN A 580 18.99 6.68 -30.70
N MET A 581 19.54 7.51 -29.81
CA MET A 581 20.57 7.10 -28.84
C MET A 581 20.05 6.04 -27.85
N ALA A 582 18.76 6.11 -27.48
CA ALA A 582 18.13 5.08 -26.66
C ALA A 582 18.12 3.71 -27.35
N LYS A 583 17.78 3.66 -28.64
CA LYS A 583 17.78 2.42 -29.44
C LYS A 583 19.19 1.88 -29.64
N GLU A 584 20.17 2.75 -29.90
CA GLU A 584 21.59 2.39 -29.99
C GLU A 584 22.13 1.79 -28.68
N ALA A 585 21.66 2.29 -27.52
CA ALA A 585 21.97 1.71 -26.21
C ALA A 585 21.25 0.37 -25.94
N GLY A 586 20.36 -0.06 -26.85
CA GLY A 586 19.65 -1.32 -26.81
C GLY A 586 18.29 -1.28 -26.12
N ALA A 587 17.64 -0.11 -26.04
CA ALA A 587 16.22 -0.05 -25.73
C ALA A 587 15.41 -0.78 -26.81
N PHE A 588 14.37 -1.50 -26.39
CA PHE A 588 13.42 -2.15 -27.29
C PHE A 588 12.68 -1.13 -28.17
N ASN A 589 12.33 0.01 -27.58
CA ASN A 589 11.78 1.15 -28.31
C ASN A 589 11.99 2.45 -27.51
N ALA A 590 11.82 3.60 -28.16
CA ALA A 590 11.82 4.91 -27.54
C ALA A 590 10.69 5.76 -28.13
N VAL A 591 9.88 6.39 -27.27
CA VAL A 591 8.61 7.01 -27.65
C VAL A 591 8.48 8.41 -27.05
N LYS A 592 8.10 9.39 -27.87
CA LYS A 592 7.72 10.74 -27.44
C LYS A 592 6.35 10.70 -26.76
N CYS A 593 6.23 11.35 -25.62
CA CYS A 593 5.03 11.26 -24.80
C CYS A 593 4.52 12.66 -24.39
N THR A 594 3.26 12.95 -24.72
CA THR A 594 2.57 14.24 -24.53
C THR A 594 1.45 14.16 -23.48
N HIS A 595 1.39 13.07 -22.71
CA HIS A 595 0.29 12.76 -21.78
C HIS A 595 0.11 13.76 -20.63
N TRP A 596 1.12 14.57 -20.30
CA TRP A 596 0.92 15.70 -19.39
C TRP A 596 -0.09 16.70 -19.95
N ALA A 597 -0.05 17.00 -21.26
CA ALA A 597 -0.98 17.92 -21.92
C ALA A 597 -2.22 17.21 -22.50
N GLU A 598 -2.12 15.93 -22.84
CA GLU A 598 -3.14 15.23 -23.65
C GLU A 598 -3.78 14.01 -22.96
N GLY A 599 -3.44 13.74 -21.69
CA GLY A 599 -3.93 12.58 -20.94
C GLY A 599 -3.49 11.24 -21.57
N GLY A 600 -4.31 10.19 -21.45
CA GLY A 600 -3.97 8.86 -21.98
C GLY A 600 -3.69 8.85 -23.48
N LYS A 601 -4.32 9.74 -24.25
CA LYS A 601 -4.09 9.86 -25.70
C LYS A 601 -2.62 10.17 -26.01
N GLY A 602 -1.98 11.04 -25.22
CA GLY A 602 -0.58 11.42 -25.39
C GLY A 602 0.44 10.34 -25.02
N ALA A 603 0.00 9.20 -24.47
CA ALA A 603 0.83 8.04 -24.16
C ALA A 603 0.41 6.78 -24.96
N LEU A 604 -0.46 6.91 -25.97
CA LEU A 604 -0.95 5.77 -26.75
C LEU A 604 0.18 5.00 -27.44
N ALA A 605 1.13 5.71 -28.05
CA ALA A 605 2.29 5.08 -28.70
C ALA A 605 3.19 4.35 -27.68
N LEU A 606 3.29 4.87 -26.45
CA LEU A 606 4.03 4.23 -25.36
C LEU A 606 3.32 2.94 -24.93
N ALA A 607 2.00 2.98 -24.74
CA ALA A 607 1.19 1.81 -24.38
C ALA A 607 1.32 0.68 -25.42
N GLN A 608 1.25 1.02 -26.71
CA GLN A 608 1.47 0.05 -27.78
C GLN A 608 2.89 -0.54 -27.77
N ALA A 609 3.91 0.29 -27.49
CA ALA A 609 5.29 -0.18 -27.38
C ALA A 609 5.47 -1.12 -26.17
N VAL A 610 4.85 -0.80 -25.03
CA VAL A 610 4.85 -1.64 -23.82
C VAL A 610 4.13 -2.97 -24.07
N GLN A 611 2.98 -2.96 -24.76
CA GLN A 611 2.26 -4.18 -25.11
C GLN A 611 3.14 -5.11 -25.96
N ARG A 612 3.81 -4.58 -27.00
CA ARG A 612 4.77 -5.35 -27.82
C ARG A 612 5.97 -5.84 -27.00
N ALA A 613 6.55 -5.00 -26.16
CA ALA A 613 7.69 -5.36 -25.32
C ALA A 613 7.33 -6.47 -24.32
N SER A 614 6.09 -6.49 -23.81
CA SER A 614 5.62 -7.50 -22.86
C SER A 614 5.47 -8.92 -23.44
N GLN A 615 5.48 -9.02 -24.78
CA GLN A 615 5.44 -10.26 -25.54
C GLN A 615 6.84 -10.74 -25.96
N ALA A 616 7.87 -9.88 -25.82
CA ALA A 616 9.24 -10.23 -26.15
C ALA A 616 9.82 -11.22 -25.12
N PRO A 617 10.77 -12.09 -25.52
CA PRO A 617 11.47 -12.96 -24.57
C PRO A 617 12.15 -12.15 -23.46
N SER A 618 11.95 -12.55 -22.21
CA SER A 618 12.60 -11.97 -21.03
C SER A 618 13.23 -13.07 -20.19
N HIS A 619 14.44 -12.83 -19.67
CA HIS A 619 15.15 -13.76 -18.80
C HIS A 619 15.53 -13.06 -17.49
N PHE A 620 14.51 -12.85 -16.65
CA PHE A 620 14.70 -12.16 -15.38
C PHE A 620 15.74 -12.86 -14.51
N LYS A 621 16.72 -12.10 -14.02
CA LYS A 621 17.71 -12.57 -13.06
C LYS A 621 18.03 -11.49 -12.03
N PHE A 622 18.32 -11.90 -10.81
CA PHE A 622 18.84 -11.00 -9.79
C PHE A 622 20.31 -10.64 -10.07
N LEU A 623 20.75 -9.49 -9.55
CA LEU A 623 22.11 -9.00 -9.76
C LEU A 623 23.16 -9.85 -9.01
N TYR A 624 22.79 -10.40 -7.86
CA TYR A 624 23.67 -11.19 -7.00
C TYR A 624 22.90 -12.29 -6.24
N ASN A 625 23.63 -13.33 -5.80
CA ASN A 625 23.13 -14.30 -4.82
C ASN A 625 23.25 -13.70 -3.41
N VAL A 626 22.21 -13.87 -2.59
CA VAL A 626 22.16 -13.33 -1.23
C VAL A 626 23.12 -14.03 -0.27
N GLU A 627 23.54 -15.26 -0.59
CA GLU A 627 24.52 -16.07 0.16
C GLU A 627 25.95 -15.54 0.02
N LEU A 628 26.22 -14.64 -0.93
CA LEU A 628 27.52 -13.99 -1.02
C LEU A 628 27.79 -13.14 0.24
N PRO A 629 29.06 -12.99 0.64
CA PRO A 629 29.45 -12.07 1.70
C PRO A 629 28.83 -10.68 1.49
N VAL A 630 28.43 -10.02 2.59
CA VAL A 630 27.81 -8.68 2.56
C VAL A 630 28.63 -7.70 1.71
N MET A 631 29.95 -7.75 1.87
CA MET A 631 30.89 -6.93 1.13
C MET A 631 30.88 -7.15 -0.37
N ASP A 632 30.77 -8.39 -0.82
CA ASP A 632 30.76 -8.71 -2.24
C ASP A 632 29.45 -8.26 -2.88
N LYS A 633 28.33 -8.37 -2.17
CA LYS A 633 27.04 -7.85 -2.63
C LYS A 633 27.09 -6.33 -2.82
N ILE A 634 27.67 -5.59 -1.86
CA ILE A 634 27.86 -4.14 -1.97
C ILE A 634 28.75 -3.79 -3.16
N ARG A 635 29.88 -4.50 -3.33
CA ARG A 635 30.83 -4.28 -4.42
C ARG A 635 30.21 -4.54 -5.79
N ILE A 636 29.43 -5.61 -5.92
CA ILE A 636 28.70 -5.93 -7.16
C ILE A 636 27.78 -4.79 -7.57
N ILE A 637 26.99 -4.24 -6.64
CA ILE A 637 26.10 -3.10 -6.95
C ILE A 637 26.94 -1.88 -7.36
N ALA A 638 28.00 -1.57 -6.61
CA ALA A 638 28.86 -0.42 -6.88
C ALA A 638 29.51 -0.49 -8.28
N GLN A 639 30.05 -1.63 -8.66
CA GLN A 639 30.75 -1.80 -9.94
C GLN A 639 29.77 -1.92 -11.10
N GLN A 640 28.75 -2.78 -10.99
CA GLN A 640 27.88 -3.08 -12.14
C GLN A 640 26.83 -2.00 -12.38
N ILE A 641 26.20 -1.46 -11.32
CA ILE A 641 25.12 -0.48 -11.45
C ILE A 641 25.68 0.94 -11.50
N TYR A 642 26.58 1.30 -10.58
CA TYR A 642 27.09 2.68 -10.48
C TYR A 642 28.30 2.93 -11.38
N GLY A 643 29.07 1.89 -11.72
CA GLY A 643 30.33 2.05 -12.45
C GLY A 643 31.45 2.61 -11.58
N ALA A 644 31.40 2.35 -10.27
CA ALA A 644 32.53 2.61 -9.36
C ALA A 644 33.67 1.64 -9.66
N ASP A 645 34.91 2.04 -9.38
CA ASP A 645 36.07 1.17 -9.53
C ASP A 645 36.10 0.12 -8.41
N ASP A 646 35.85 0.54 -7.17
CA ASP A 646 35.70 -0.32 -6.00
C ASP A 646 34.90 0.39 -4.88
N ILE A 647 34.89 -0.20 -3.69
CA ILE A 647 34.31 0.33 -2.47
C ILE A 647 35.38 0.51 -1.39
N GLU A 648 35.23 1.53 -0.56
CA GLU A 648 36.09 1.78 0.59
C GLU A 648 35.27 1.57 1.87
N LEU A 649 35.66 0.61 2.70
CA LEU A 649 35.03 0.36 3.99
C LEU A 649 35.63 1.23 5.07
N PHE A 650 34.77 1.91 5.83
CA PHE A 650 35.19 2.57 7.05
C PHE A 650 35.15 1.58 8.23
N PRO A 651 35.96 1.78 9.29
CA PRO A 651 36.02 0.84 10.42
C PRO A 651 34.67 0.57 11.08
N GLU A 652 33.80 1.57 11.20
CA GLU A 652 32.46 1.43 11.78
C GLU A 652 31.58 0.48 10.93
N ALA A 653 31.61 0.65 9.60
CA ALA A 653 30.88 -0.22 8.69
C ALA A 653 31.38 -1.67 8.76
N GLU A 654 32.70 -1.88 8.78
CA GLU A 654 33.31 -3.21 8.88
C GLU A 654 32.88 -3.92 10.17
N GLN A 655 32.95 -3.25 11.32
CA GLN A 655 32.52 -3.80 12.60
C GLN A 655 31.04 -4.20 12.59
N LYS A 656 30.16 -3.37 12.01
CA LYS A 656 28.72 -3.69 11.90
C LYS A 656 28.45 -4.84 10.93
N ILE A 657 29.20 -4.95 9.83
CA ILE A 657 29.08 -6.11 8.93
C ILE A 657 29.46 -7.40 9.65
N ILE A 658 30.55 -7.40 10.44
CA ILE A 658 30.96 -8.55 11.26
C ILE A 658 29.86 -8.90 12.27
N LEU A 659 29.34 -7.89 12.98
CA LEU A 659 28.26 -8.06 13.95
C LEU A 659 27.00 -8.67 13.31
N TYR A 660 26.50 -8.06 12.23
CA TYR A 660 25.29 -8.53 11.55
C TYR A 660 25.48 -9.92 10.93
N THR A 661 26.68 -10.24 10.45
CA THR A 661 26.99 -11.60 9.98
C THR A 661 26.94 -12.60 11.14
N LYS A 662 27.54 -12.27 12.30
CA LYS A 662 27.47 -13.10 13.52
C LYS A 662 26.04 -13.28 14.01
N GLN A 663 25.21 -12.25 13.91
CA GLN A 663 23.79 -12.28 14.28
C GLN A 663 22.90 -13.01 13.24
N GLY A 664 23.47 -13.52 12.15
CA GLY A 664 22.74 -14.30 11.13
C GLY A 664 22.06 -13.48 10.05
N PHE A 665 22.36 -12.18 9.94
CA PHE A 665 21.80 -11.26 8.93
C PHE A 665 22.63 -11.15 7.66
N GLY A 666 23.73 -11.91 7.56
CA GLY A 666 24.65 -11.90 6.42
C GLY A 666 23.99 -12.22 5.09
N ASN A 667 22.90 -13.01 5.08
CA ASN A 667 22.17 -13.42 3.88
C ASN A 667 21.03 -12.47 3.49
N LEU A 668 20.93 -11.28 4.09
CA LEU A 668 19.95 -10.29 3.68
C LEU A 668 20.38 -9.56 2.39
N PRO A 669 19.44 -9.14 1.52
CA PRO A 669 19.68 -8.20 0.42
C PRO A 669 20.29 -6.87 0.88
N ILE A 670 20.88 -6.14 -0.06
CA ILE A 670 21.51 -4.83 0.16
C ILE A 670 20.61 -3.72 -0.40
N CYS A 671 20.39 -2.67 0.40
CA CYS A 671 19.69 -1.45 0.04
C CYS A 671 20.64 -0.25 0.13
N MET A 672 21.28 0.13 -0.98
CA MET A 672 22.28 1.20 -0.99
C MET A 672 21.65 2.59 -0.68
N ALA A 673 22.11 3.25 0.38
CA ALA A 673 21.68 4.60 0.74
C ALA A 673 22.70 5.65 0.28
N LYS A 674 22.54 6.12 -0.96
CA LYS A 674 23.37 7.15 -1.61
C LYS A 674 22.54 8.31 -2.13
N THR A 675 23.20 9.40 -2.54
CA THR A 675 22.53 10.51 -3.22
C THR A 675 21.81 10.01 -4.46
N HIS A 676 20.63 10.56 -4.75
CA HIS A 676 19.85 10.20 -5.94
C HIS A 676 20.21 11.06 -7.15
N LEU A 677 21.12 12.03 -7.00
CA LEU A 677 21.42 13.05 -8.02
C LEU A 677 22.60 12.70 -8.94
N SER A 678 23.22 11.54 -8.73
CA SER A 678 24.41 11.06 -9.44
C SER A 678 24.50 9.54 -9.33
N LEU A 679 25.17 8.88 -10.28
CA LEU A 679 25.55 7.47 -10.16
C LEU A 679 26.62 7.27 -9.06
N SER A 680 27.46 8.28 -8.79
CA SER A 680 28.47 8.24 -7.74
C SER A 680 27.92 8.68 -6.38
N HIS A 681 28.78 8.78 -5.36
CA HIS A 681 28.40 9.33 -4.05
C HIS A 681 28.31 10.87 -4.04
N ASP A 682 28.81 11.54 -5.08
CA ASP A 682 28.86 13.00 -5.20
C ASP A 682 27.70 13.50 -6.07
N PRO A 683 26.76 14.29 -5.52
CA PRO A 683 25.59 14.78 -6.24
C PRO A 683 25.94 15.69 -7.43
N GLU A 684 27.10 16.33 -7.45
CA GLU A 684 27.49 17.28 -8.51
C GLU A 684 28.03 16.58 -9.76
N ARG A 685 28.45 15.32 -9.64
CA ARG A 685 29.01 14.56 -10.78
C ARG A 685 27.91 14.01 -11.67
N LYS A 686 27.56 14.75 -12.73
CA LYS A 686 26.54 14.37 -13.71
C LYS A 686 27.05 13.38 -14.77
N GLY A 687 26.19 13.04 -15.74
CA GLY A 687 26.48 12.04 -16.77
C GLY A 687 26.72 10.63 -16.22
N VAL A 688 27.85 10.03 -16.62
CA VAL A 688 28.34 8.71 -16.16
C VAL A 688 29.75 8.88 -15.57
N PRO A 689 29.86 9.24 -14.28
CA PRO A 689 31.15 9.43 -13.61
C PRO A 689 32.06 8.20 -13.71
N LYS A 690 33.38 8.42 -13.75
CA LYS A 690 34.44 7.38 -13.80
C LYS A 690 35.51 7.67 -12.75
N GLY A 691 36.36 6.70 -12.43
CA GLY A 691 37.52 6.93 -11.56
C GLY A 691 37.12 7.22 -10.12
N PHE A 692 36.13 6.50 -9.56
CA PHE A 692 35.65 6.76 -8.21
C PHE A 692 35.48 5.48 -7.40
N VAL A 693 35.86 5.57 -6.12
CA VAL A 693 35.64 4.55 -5.10
C VAL A 693 34.44 4.97 -4.25
N LEU A 694 33.56 4.03 -3.91
CA LEU A 694 32.35 4.32 -3.15
C LEU A 694 32.63 4.19 -1.64
N PRO A 695 32.55 5.28 -0.85
CA PRO A 695 32.79 5.20 0.59
C PRO A 695 31.59 4.54 1.27
N ILE A 696 31.84 3.51 2.08
CA ILE A 696 30.86 2.83 2.92
C ILE A 696 31.13 3.25 4.36
N ARG A 697 30.42 4.28 4.81
CA ARG A 697 30.67 4.94 6.10
C ARG A 697 30.11 4.14 7.27
N ASP A 698 28.93 3.58 7.07
CA ASP A 698 28.17 2.84 8.07
C ASP A 698 27.30 1.77 7.38
N VAL A 699 26.85 0.76 8.12
CA VAL A 699 25.85 -0.21 7.68
C VAL A 699 24.80 -0.35 8.76
N ARG A 700 23.53 -0.28 8.38
CA ARG A 700 22.40 -0.52 9.27
C ARG A 700 21.56 -1.70 8.79
N ALA A 701 20.71 -2.21 9.67
CA ALA A 701 19.85 -3.36 9.37
C ALA A 701 18.39 -3.02 9.59
N SER A 702 17.54 -3.32 8.60
CA SER A 702 16.09 -3.37 8.73
C SER A 702 15.69 -4.84 8.63
N VAL A 703 15.83 -5.56 9.74
CA VAL A 703 15.70 -7.03 9.79
C VAL A 703 14.27 -7.51 9.56
N GLY A 704 13.27 -6.78 10.05
CA GLY A 704 11.87 -7.08 9.80
C GLY A 704 11.47 -6.82 8.35
N ALA A 705 11.98 -5.74 7.75
CA ALA A 705 11.81 -5.49 6.32
C ALA A 705 12.60 -6.50 5.46
N GLY A 706 13.76 -6.93 5.94
CA GLY A 706 14.62 -7.93 5.32
C GLY A 706 15.72 -7.32 4.44
N PHE A 707 16.48 -6.34 4.90
CA PHE A 707 17.68 -5.90 4.17
C PHE A 707 18.70 -5.23 5.09
N LEU A 708 19.96 -5.25 4.66
CA LEU A 708 21.00 -4.36 5.18
C LEU A 708 21.08 -3.12 4.29
N TYR A 709 21.31 -1.95 4.86
CA TYR A 709 21.43 -0.71 4.11
C TYR A 709 22.73 0.03 4.46
N PRO A 710 23.75 -0.06 3.57
CA PRO A 710 24.97 0.72 3.70
C PRO A 710 24.69 2.21 3.50
N LEU A 711 25.31 3.05 4.33
CA LEU A 711 25.27 4.50 4.24
C LEU A 711 26.53 5.00 3.52
N ILE A 712 26.32 5.59 2.34
CA ILE A 712 27.40 6.09 1.49
C ILE A 712 27.69 7.57 1.79
N GLY A 713 26.63 8.34 2.06
CA GLY A 713 26.70 9.75 2.40
C GLY A 713 25.85 10.09 3.62
N THR A 714 25.84 11.36 4.01
CA THR A 714 24.95 11.86 5.05
C THR A 714 23.53 11.94 4.51
N MET A 715 22.60 11.24 5.17
CA MET A 715 21.18 11.24 4.80
C MET A 715 20.38 11.77 5.97
N SER A 716 19.69 12.90 5.75
CA SER A 716 18.74 13.39 6.75
C SER A 716 17.45 12.60 6.63
N THR A 717 17.10 11.90 7.70
CA THR A 717 15.84 11.15 7.87
C THR A 717 14.73 12.03 8.45
N MET A 718 15.03 13.26 8.83
CA MET A 718 14.07 14.26 9.30
C MET A 718 14.31 15.59 8.56
N PRO A 719 13.54 15.90 7.51
CA PRO A 719 13.66 17.15 6.77
C PRO A 719 13.31 18.37 7.66
N GLY A 720 13.79 19.55 7.25
CA GLY A 720 13.44 20.82 7.90
C GLY A 720 12.54 21.65 6.99
N LEU A 721 11.79 22.58 7.58
CA LEU A 721 11.06 23.60 6.83
C LEU A 721 12.03 24.64 6.23
N PRO A 722 11.77 25.15 5.02
CA PRO A 722 12.53 26.28 4.46
C PRO A 722 12.16 27.60 5.15
N THR A 723 12.87 28.69 4.85
CA THR A 723 12.59 30.03 5.40
C THR A 723 11.18 30.52 5.07
N ARG A 724 10.70 30.20 3.86
CA ARG A 724 9.31 30.45 3.42
C ARG A 724 8.64 29.12 3.09
N PRO A 725 8.03 28.45 4.08
CA PRO A 725 7.29 27.21 3.86
C PRO A 725 5.96 27.43 3.14
N CYS A 726 5.46 26.42 2.43
CA CYS A 726 4.21 26.47 1.68
C CYS A 726 2.97 26.73 2.53
N PHE A 727 2.99 26.35 3.82
CA PHE A 727 1.83 26.57 4.68
C PHE A 727 1.42 28.04 4.84
N TYR A 728 2.28 29.00 4.47
CA TYR A 728 1.90 30.43 4.46
C TYR A 728 0.78 30.73 3.46
N ASP A 729 0.70 29.92 2.40
CA ASP A 729 -0.27 30.10 1.32
C ASP A 729 -1.41 29.07 1.42
N ILE A 730 -1.31 28.10 2.35
CA ILE A 730 -2.34 27.08 2.56
C ILE A 730 -3.45 27.62 3.45
N ASP A 731 -4.69 27.51 2.98
CA ASP A 731 -5.88 27.87 3.75
C ASP A 731 -7.08 26.97 3.36
N LEU A 732 -8.16 27.05 4.13
CA LEU A 732 -9.41 26.36 3.85
C LEU A 732 -10.53 27.41 3.73
N ASP A 733 -11.22 27.43 2.60
CA ASP A 733 -12.42 28.26 2.48
C ASP A 733 -13.52 27.74 3.42
N PRO A 734 -13.98 28.53 4.41
CA PRO A 734 -14.93 28.07 5.43
C PRO A 734 -16.36 27.87 4.89
N VAL A 735 -16.65 28.25 3.65
CA VAL A 735 -17.97 28.08 3.01
C VAL A 735 -17.95 26.93 2.03
N THR A 736 -16.93 26.88 1.15
CA THR A 736 -16.85 25.85 0.11
C THR A 736 -16.11 24.59 0.59
N GLU A 737 -15.38 24.68 1.70
CA GLU A 737 -14.46 23.65 2.21
C GLU A 737 -13.32 23.29 1.21
N GLU A 738 -13.05 24.16 0.24
CA GLU A 738 -11.95 23.97 -0.71
C GLU A 738 -10.60 24.37 -0.10
N VAL A 739 -9.56 23.55 -0.33
CA VAL A 739 -8.20 23.77 0.21
C VAL A 739 -7.36 24.62 -0.73
N ASN A 740 -7.06 25.85 -0.36
CA ASN A 740 -6.23 26.75 -1.18
C ASN A 740 -4.73 26.56 -0.88
N GLY A 741 -3.87 26.85 -1.87
CA GLY A 741 -2.41 26.93 -1.73
C GLY A 741 -1.64 25.62 -1.49
N LEU A 742 -2.29 24.45 -1.54
CA LEU A 742 -1.64 23.16 -1.38
C LEU A 742 -0.71 22.78 -2.55
N PHE A 743 -0.92 23.38 -3.74
CA PHE A 743 -0.35 22.93 -5.02
C PHE A 743 0.10 24.00 -6.00
#